data_AF-A0A814HV74-F1
#
_entry.id   AF-A0A814HV74-F1
#
_cell.length_a   1.000
_cell.length_b   1.000
_cell.length_c   1.000
_cell.angle_alpha   90.00
_cell.angle_beta   90.00
_cell.angle_gamma   90.00
#
_symmetry.space_group_name_H-M   'P 1'
#
loop_
_entity.id
_entity.type
_entity.pdbx_description
1 polymer ?
#
loop_
_entity_poly.entity_id
_entity_poly.type
_entity_poly.pdbx_seq_one_letter_code
_entity_poly.pdbx_strand_id
1 'polypeptide(L)'
;MNKSLKSLILTSDKLGQVLAIRSISLSAQKNNTISYTIEKPYDLHRIDQGPSLEVSCDKQEALEFYRKMQSIRRLETTSGNLYKDKQIRGFCHLYSGQEAVCVGMKAALDQNDSVITAYRAHGWTYVMGVPLLGVLAELTGRKTGCAKGKGGSMHMYTKNFYGGNGIVGAQIPLGAGIALKHKYMNEPNVCVALYGDGAANQGQVFEAYNMAKLWNLPVIFVCENNGYAMGTSVNRGSASTDFYTRGDFVPGIRVDGMDILGVREATRFARDFSLRNGPILMEMVTYRYSGHSMSDPGTSYRKREEIQEVRQKRDPITTFSKRITEAGLVTPEELKQIDDEVRAEMQEVERRALTDPELPVEEMYNDVYIHPEPNMMVRVELSEWYKSYASTTFTNSNDTSLDELSDESDESRPNLTSQHFILHDHLQFQVPHLDENLVRKTLADNLSTDLTALIRAESNFYQKDKPITISEDYLINECLMFLSGLKSNLLFKQNNNKFIVNPKLRLIYLHKELEISLKEVIYYSQIVFKIENFIRKISQTHETQVYEALCQFLIEFLKSYKLSLNQTAYFLNEKVKKITLIDFLSIIRNEYFTFFDLLKLILDEIEFNEDKIPCEKSLNIIILIHKKLIDSFSVNNLVKKEHKFLLLLFSRLLTPYLKFIDTLIQEGILNDYKNELGFMRQTQVSINSIDYWKNGYKILYKTEKEQPLFIKIILSSSFKICKQMEIINKLENLNSKSNIYESFMTKLRNSLPYFKISNYENQNIDLENTNNLLEHNFRNLILNKSYRDELKIFNNPFTDEILGQNIDFNLEELIETILNECYYELVSLSSVNLLENLFKKYHMFDLFKFIHSYYLFISNEIVYLFSERLFNLIKRYETYQDDTILNTLFYNSANSIFQNDADNYFNFNCVSLQYDLNNKAETSKLISSIKLRINVKWPLNIIVTKADFEIYNQIFLFLLQIKQVKNDLERLEKTDLDLEIFSKKKVPKSSLLIKYDEASVRRMYLIRMKFLNFINNAHNLIGDQWSHSYVTSFVERKSCE
;
A
#
# COMPACT_ATOMS: atom_id res chain seq x y z
N MET A 1 -75.11 37.51 -15.99
CA MET A 1 -75.06 37.06 -14.58
C MET A 1 -73.91 36.07 -14.37
N ASN A 2 -72.65 36.42 -14.71
CA ASN A 2 -71.52 35.47 -14.59
C ASN A 2 -70.16 36.19 -14.41
N LYS A 3 -70.09 37.15 -13.48
CA LYS A 3 -68.87 37.92 -13.15
C LYS A 3 -68.64 38.18 -11.65
N SER A 4 -69.61 37.89 -10.78
CA SER A 4 -69.53 38.13 -9.32
C SER A 4 -69.08 36.93 -8.47
N LEU A 5 -68.90 35.75 -9.08
CA LEU A 5 -68.57 34.50 -8.36
C LEU A 5 -67.07 34.20 -8.23
N LYS A 6 -66.19 34.93 -8.96
CA LYS A 6 -64.72 34.77 -8.85
C LYS A 6 -64.06 35.63 -7.76
N SER A 7 -64.78 36.58 -7.16
CA SER A 7 -64.23 37.47 -6.12
C SER A 7 -64.31 36.93 -4.69
N LEU A 8 -65.08 35.86 -4.43
CA LEU A 8 -65.20 35.25 -3.09
C LEU A 8 -64.16 34.15 -2.78
N ILE A 9 -63.45 33.63 -3.79
CA ILE A 9 -62.51 32.51 -3.61
C ILE A 9 -61.06 33.01 -3.41
N LEU A 10 -60.74 34.24 -3.81
CA LEU A 10 -59.40 34.83 -3.65
C LEU A 10 -59.17 35.53 -2.29
N THR A 11 -60.15 35.49 -1.39
CA THR A 11 -60.07 36.06 -0.04
C THR A 11 -59.89 35.01 1.06
N SER A 12 -60.25 33.74 0.82
CA SER A 12 -60.06 32.65 1.79
C SER A 12 -58.60 32.41 2.12
N ASP A 13 -57.74 32.30 1.11
CA ASP A 13 -56.36 31.83 1.28
C ASP A 13 -55.50 32.87 2.00
N LYS A 14 -55.75 34.16 1.75
CA LYS A 14 -55.13 35.25 2.51
C LYS A 14 -55.66 35.35 3.94
N LEU A 15 -56.94 35.04 4.21
CA LEU A 15 -57.42 34.90 5.58
C LEU A 15 -56.79 33.68 6.27
N GLY A 16 -56.66 32.55 5.56
CA GLY A 16 -56.03 31.32 6.06
C GLY A 16 -54.57 31.53 6.46
N GLN A 17 -53.77 32.16 5.60
CA GLN A 17 -52.39 32.52 5.92
C GLN A 17 -52.31 33.53 7.09
N VAL A 18 -53.14 34.57 7.11
CA VAL A 18 -53.15 35.55 8.22
C VAL A 18 -53.62 34.94 9.54
N LEU A 19 -54.51 33.95 9.52
CA LEU A 19 -54.94 33.21 10.71
C LEU A 19 -53.86 32.22 11.18
N ALA A 20 -53.20 31.51 10.26
CA ALA A 20 -52.08 30.63 10.58
C ALA A 20 -50.91 31.41 11.22
N ILE A 21 -50.53 32.54 10.62
CA ILE A 21 -49.50 33.45 11.16
C ILE A 21 -49.91 33.98 12.55
N ARG A 22 -51.19 34.32 12.76
CA ARG A 22 -51.69 34.73 14.09
C ARG A 22 -51.70 33.61 15.13
N SER A 23 -51.97 32.36 14.74
CA SER A 23 -51.86 31.22 15.67
C SER A 23 -50.41 30.94 16.06
N ILE A 24 -49.45 31.09 15.13
CA ILE A 24 -48.01 30.95 15.40
C ILE A 24 -47.54 32.09 16.33
N SER A 25 -47.92 33.34 16.06
CA SER A 25 -47.48 34.48 16.89
C SER A 25 -48.03 34.43 18.33
N LEU A 26 -49.19 33.79 18.55
CA LEU A 26 -49.81 33.66 19.88
C LEU A 26 -49.26 32.48 20.71
N SER A 27 -48.70 31.44 20.09
CA SER A 27 -48.03 30.35 20.81
C SER A 27 -46.58 30.70 21.15
N ALA A 28 -45.84 31.29 20.21
CA ALA A 28 -44.44 31.70 20.41
C ALA A 28 -44.28 32.66 21.62
N GLN A 29 -45.17 33.64 21.74
CA GLN A 29 -45.17 34.62 22.84
C GLN A 29 -45.40 34.03 24.25
N LYS A 30 -45.89 32.79 24.39
CA LYS A 30 -46.08 32.15 25.71
C LYS A 30 -44.96 31.20 26.11
N ASN A 31 -44.34 30.52 25.15
CA ASN A 31 -43.40 29.44 25.42
C ASN A 31 -41.94 29.76 25.02
N ASN A 32 -41.68 30.88 24.32
CA ASN A 32 -40.33 31.25 23.86
C ASN A 32 -39.70 30.19 22.91
N THR A 33 -40.55 29.50 22.15
CA THR A 33 -40.22 28.38 21.27
C THR A 33 -41.07 28.48 19.99
N ILE A 34 -40.48 28.16 18.84
CA ILE A 34 -41.21 27.94 17.58
C ILE A 34 -41.31 26.45 17.29
N SER A 35 -42.34 26.07 16.53
CA SER A 35 -42.44 24.78 15.87
C SER A 35 -42.81 24.99 14.40
N TYR A 36 -42.23 24.20 13.49
CA TYR A 36 -42.62 24.18 12.08
C TYR A 36 -42.43 22.79 11.46
N THR A 37 -43.18 22.53 10.39
CA THR A 37 -43.03 21.33 9.56
C THR A 37 -41.92 21.53 8.52
N ILE A 38 -41.00 20.58 8.41
CA ILE A 38 -39.98 20.54 7.34
C ILE A 38 -40.68 20.41 5.97
N GLU A 39 -40.52 21.41 5.10
CA GLU A 39 -41.24 21.53 3.83
C GLU A 39 -40.97 20.39 2.83
N LYS A 40 -39.74 19.86 2.82
CA LYS A 40 -39.34 18.72 1.98
C LYS A 40 -39.07 17.49 2.87
N PRO A 41 -39.88 16.42 2.81
CA PRO A 41 -39.62 15.22 3.58
C PRO A 41 -38.29 14.55 3.18
N TYR A 42 -37.71 13.83 4.14
CA TYR A 42 -36.49 13.05 3.95
C TYR A 42 -36.73 11.89 2.98
N ASP A 43 -35.83 11.69 2.02
CA ASP A 43 -35.84 10.47 1.19
C ASP A 43 -35.17 9.33 1.98
N LEU A 44 -35.79 8.15 2.06
CA LEU A 44 -35.36 7.03 2.92
C LEU A 44 -34.93 5.80 2.10
N HIS A 45 -33.89 5.11 2.57
CA HIS A 45 -33.36 3.88 1.99
C HIS A 45 -33.26 2.78 3.06
N ARG A 46 -34.04 1.70 2.91
CA ARG A 46 -34.15 0.57 3.86
C ARG A 46 -34.48 0.97 5.32
N ILE A 47 -35.30 2.01 5.52
CA ILE A 47 -35.89 2.39 6.82
C ILE A 47 -37.36 2.74 6.62
N ASP A 48 -38.26 2.15 7.43
CA ASP A 48 -39.72 2.35 7.29
C ASP A 48 -40.24 3.66 7.94
N GLN A 49 -39.49 4.21 8.89
CA GLN A 49 -39.82 5.45 9.62
C GLN A 49 -38.58 6.34 9.67
N GLY A 50 -38.70 7.56 9.17
CA GLY A 50 -37.62 8.55 9.15
C GLY A 50 -37.60 9.47 10.37
N PRO A 51 -36.77 10.53 10.34
CA PRO A 51 -36.77 11.59 11.34
C PRO A 51 -38.10 12.37 11.36
N SER A 52 -38.38 13.07 12.46
CA SER A 52 -39.58 13.91 12.58
C SER A 52 -39.59 15.02 11.53
N LEU A 53 -40.75 15.24 10.89
CA LEU A 53 -41.00 16.43 10.08
C LEU A 53 -41.43 17.62 10.92
N GLU A 54 -42.04 17.40 12.09
CA GLU A 54 -42.34 18.46 13.05
C GLU A 54 -41.09 18.74 13.90
N VAL A 55 -40.58 19.96 13.82
CA VAL A 55 -39.32 20.37 14.48
C VAL A 55 -39.54 21.64 15.30
N SER A 56 -38.91 21.74 16.47
CA SER A 56 -39.02 22.88 17.37
C SER A 56 -37.66 23.48 17.72
N CYS A 57 -37.62 24.78 18.02
CA CYS A 57 -36.40 25.49 18.43
C CYS A 57 -36.76 26.61 19.40
N ASP A 58 -36.03 26.72 20.50
CA ASP A 58 -36.20 27.81 21.46
C ASP A 58 -35.36 29.04 21.12
N LYS A 59 -35.63 30.16 21.78
CA LYS A 59 -34.95 31.43 21.51
C LYS A 59 -33.44 31.37 21.73
N GLN A 60 -32.98 30.66 22.77
CA GLN A 60 -31.56 30.57 23.10
C GLN A 60 -30.83 29.71 22.06
N GLU A 61 -31.39 28.55 21.73
CA GLU A 61 -30.88 27.66 20.69
C GLU A 61 -30.81 28.37 19.32
N ALA A 62 -31.85 29.12 18.94
CA ALA A 62 -31.89 29.88 17.70
C ALA A 62 -30.79 30.95 17.60
N LEU A 63 -30.56 31.70 18.68
CA LEU A 63 -29.49 32.71 18.73
C LEU A 63 -28.10 32.07 18.71
N GLU A 64 -27.91 30.92 19.38
CA GLU A 64 -26.65 30.16 19.35
C GLU A 64 -26.35 29.61 17.94
N PHE A 65 -27.35 29.04 17.27
CA PHE A 65 -27.23 28.54 15.90
C PHE A 65 -26.89 29.65 14.91
N TYR A 66 -27.57 30.80 15.02
CA TYR A 66 -27.28 31.97 14.18
C TYR A 66 -25.86 32.49 14.43
N ARG A 67 -25.42 32.65 15.70
CA ARG A 67 -24.04 33.03 16.03
C ARG A 67 -23.04 32.05 15.43
N LYS A 68 -23.19 30.75 15.66
CA LYS A 68 -22.24 29.74 15.20
C LYS A 68 -22.10 29.72 13.67
N MET A 69 -23.21 29.75 12.92
CA MET A 69 -23.14 29.81 11.46
C MET A 69 -22.48 31.13 10.98
N GLN A 70 -22.79 32.27 11.61
CA GLN A 70 -22.20 33.55 11.21
C GLN A 70 -20.71 33.65 11.58
N SER A 71 -20.27 33.08 12.71
CA SER A 71 -18.85 32.97 13.06
C SER A 71 -18.08 32.19 11.99
N ILE A 72 -18.62 31.06 11.52
CA ILE A 72 -18.03 30.30 10.41
C ILE A 72 -18.01 31.15 9.13
N ARG A 73 -19.13 31.77 8.77
CA ARG A 73 -19.24 32.64 7.57
C ARG A 73 -18.20 33.76 7.57
N ARG A 74 -17.91 34.37 8.73
CA ARG A 74 -16.90 35.43 8.89
C ARG A 74 -15.48 34.87 8.89
N LEU A 75 -15.21 33.78 9.62
CA LEU A 75 -13.95 33.06 9.60
C LEU A 75 -13.52 32.69 8.18
N GLU A 76 -14.41 32.11 7.38
CA GLU A 76 -14.15 31.71 5.99
C GLU A 76 -13.98 32.93 5.07
N THR A 77 -14.65 34.05 5.36
CA THR A 77 -14.48 35.30 4.61
C THR A 77 -13.13 35.95 4.88
N THR A 78 -12.70 36.06 6.14
CA THR A 78 -11.35 36.52 6.53
C THR A 78 -10.29 35.59 5.96
N SER A 79 -10.45 34.27 6.09
CA SER A 79 -9.51 33.28 5.52
C SER A 79 -9.39 33.42 3.99
N GLY A 80 -10.51 33.66 3.30
CA GLY A 80 -10.53 33.93 1.86
C GLY A 80 -9.92 35.28 1.46
N ASN A 81 -9.69 36.21 2.38
CA ASN A 81 -8.96 37.47 2.15
C ASN A 81 -7.48 37.30 2.47
N LEU A 82 -7.15 36.84 3.67
CA LEU A 82 -5.77 36.58 4.13
C LEU A 82 -4.98 35.65 3.19
N TYR A 83 -5.65 34.72 2.49
CA TYR A 83 -5.01 33.93 1.43
C TYR A 83 -4.60 34.76 0.19
N LYS A 84 -5.44 35.72 -0.25
CA LYS A 84 -5.10 36.66 -1.35
C LYS A 84 -3.97 37.59 -0.93
N ASP A 85 -3.97 38.00 0.33
CA ASP A 85 -2.95 38.84 0.97
C ASP A 85 -1.70 38.03 1.39
N LYS A 86 -1.64 36.75 0.99
CA LYS A 86 -0.53 35.79 1.17
C LYS A 86 -0.16 35.47 2.63
N GLN A 87 -1.00 35.86 3.59
CA GLN A 87 -0.88 35.50 5.01
C GLN A 87 -1.27 34.05 5.29
N ILE A 88 -2.09 33.45 4.41
CA ILE A 88 -2.38 32.01 4.36
C ILE A 88 -1.78 31.46 3.06
N ARG A 89 -1.14 30.28 3.12
CA ARG A 89 -0.42 29.64 2.01
C ARG A 89 -0.78 28.17 1.84
N GLY A 90 -0.44 27.59 0.69
CA GLY A 90 -0.69 26.17 0.40
C GLY A 90 -2.15 25.91 0.04
N PHE A 91 -2.79 24.96 0.70
CA PHE A 91 -4.22 24.69 0.52
C PHE A 91 -5.08 25.55 1.45
N CYS A 92 -6.25 25.97 0.98
CA CYS A 92 -7.29 26.60 1.79
C CYS A 92 -8.67 26.24 1.20
N HIS A 93 -9.50 25.54 1.98
CA HIS A 93 -10.76 24.96 1.53
C HIS A 93 -11.95 25.53 2.31
N LEU A 94 -12.54 26.62 1.82
CA LEU A 94 -13.59 27.35 2.55
C LEU A 94 -14.90 26.54 2.62
N TYR A 95 -15.49 26.40 3.82
CA TYR A 95 -16.78 25.74 4.10
C TYR A 95 -18.01 26.63 3.82
N SER A 96 -17.81 27.87 3.36
CA SER A 96 -18.88 28.86 3.26
C SER A 96 -20.03 28.44 2.32
N GLY A 97 -21.25 28.43 2.87
CA GLY A 97 -22.47 27.91 2.23
C GLY A 97 -22.97 26.59 2.82
N GLN A 98 -22.11 25.84 3.52
CA GLN A 98 -22.45 24.55 4.13
C GLN A 98 -22.74 24.65 5.65
N GLU A 99 -22.84 25.86 6.22
CA GLU A 99 -22.79 26.07 7.69
C GLU A 99 -23.92 25.36 8.47
N ALA A 100 -25.09 25.17 7.86
CA ALA A 100 -26.19 24.41 8.47
C ALA A 100 -25.81 22.94 8.76
N VAL A 101 -24.91 22.35 7.98
CA VAL A 101 -24.45 20.96 8.17
C VAL A 101 -23.69 20.84 9.49
N CYS A 102 -22.50 21.42 9.63
CA CYS A 102 -21.69 21.22 10.83
C CYS A 102 -22.36 21.77 12.12
N VAL A 103 -23.09 22.90 12.07
CA VAL A 103 -23.77 23.45 13.25
C VAL A 103 -24.99 22.60 13.64
N GLY A 104 -25.85 22.25 12.67
CA GLY A 104 -27.04 21.43 12.93
C GLY A 104 -26.69 20.02 13.39
N MET A 105 -25.65 19.41 12.79
CA MET A 105 -25.15 18.11 13.22
C MET A 105 -24.58 18.17 14.64
N LYS A 106 -23.69 19.15 14.96
CA LYS A 106 -23.10 19.25 16.30
C LYS A 106 -24.16 19.46 17.39
N ALA A 107 -25.26 20.14 17.09
CA ALA A 107 -26.39 20.33 18.01
C ALA A 107 -27.18 19.05 18.34
N ALA A 108 -26.95 17.95 17.62
CA ALA A 108 -27.57 16.65 17.84
C ALA A 108 -26.60 15.55 18.35
N LEU A 109 -25.33 15.91 18.61
CA LEU A 109 -24.30 15.00 19.09
C LEU A 109 -23.95 15.28 20.55
N ASP A 110 -23.79 14.22 21.36
CA ASP A 110 -23.32 14.31 22.75
C ASP A 110 -21.86 14.78 22.81
N GLN A 111 -21.40 15.16 24.00
CA GLN A 111 -20.03 15.64 24.24
C GLN A 111 -18.95 14.58 23.95
N ASN A 112 -19.29 13.29 24.05
CA ASN A 112 -18.37 12.16 23.86
C ASN A 112 -18.50 11.46 22.50
N ASP A 113 -19.38 11.91 21.62
CA ASP A 113 -19.43 11.42 20.24
C ASP A 113 -18.24 11.95 19.44
N SER A 114 -17.74 11.13 18.51
CA SER A 114 -16.58 11.44 17.69
C SER A 114 -16.98 11.96 16.31
N VAL A 115 -16.17 12.85 15.74
CA VAL A 115 -16.33 13.36 14.37
C VAL A 115 -15.00 13.28 13.63
N ILE A 116 -15.04 12.88 12.35
CA ILE A 116 -13.90 12.91 11.43
C ILE A 116 -14.34 13.36 10.04
N THR A 117 -13.54 14.19 9.37
CA THR A 117 -13.91 14.77 8.06
C THR A 117 -12.70 14.97 7.14
N ALA A 118 -12.94 15.35 5.90
CA ALA A 118 -11.92 15.71 4.91
C ALA A 118 -11.36 17.13 5.14
N TYR A 119 -10.43 17.57 4.30
CA TYR A 119 -9.72 18.86 4.36
C TYR A 119 -10.58 20.15 4.37
N ARG A 120 -11.91 20.11 4.15
CA ARG A 120 -12.79 21.29 4.25
C ARG A 120 -13.27 21.49 5.70
N ALA A 121 -12.32 21.60 6.62
CA ALA A 121 -12.56 21.32 8.04
C ALA A 121 -12.89 22.54 8.91
N HIS A 122 -12.60 23.79 8.50
CA HIS A 122 -12.53 24.93 9.44
C HIS A 122 -13.81 25.13 10.29
N GLY A 123 -14.99 25.03 9.67
CA GLY A 123 -16.27 25.11 10.36
C GLY A 123 -16.51 23.95 11.35
N TRP A 124 -16.11 22.72 10.98
CA TRP A 124 -16.13 21.56 11.87
C TRP A 124 -15.17 21.72 13.05
N THR A 125 -13.93 22.17 12.80
CA THR A 125 -12.92 22.47 13.83
C THR A 125 -13.46 23.44 14.88
N TYR A 126 -14.15 24.51 14.44
CA TYR A 126 -14.77 25.49 15.33
C TYR A 126 -15.91 24.92 16.17
N VAL A 127 -16.90 24.23 15.56
CA VAL A 127 -18.04 23.69 16.33
C VAL A 127 -17.66 22.52 17.25
N MET A 128 -16.55 21.85 16.99
CA MET A 128 -15.96 20.84 17.89
C MET A 128 -15.13 21.46 19.05
N GLY A 129 -15.04 22.79 19.14
CA GLY A 129 -14.58 23.51 20.33
C GLY A 129 -13.22 24.20 20.21
N VAL A 130 -12.61 24.28 19.03
CA VAL A 130 -11.43 25.14 18.83
C VAL A 130 -11.87 26.60 18.69
N PRO A 131 -11.31 27.56 19.46
CA PRO A 131 -11.63 28.98 19.31
C PRO A 131 -11.30 29.50 17.91
N LEU A 132 -12.00 30.53 17.45
CA LEU A 132 -11.77 31.16 16.13
C LEU A 132 -10.30 31.54 15.90
N LEU A 133 -9.61 32.01 16.96
CA LEU A 133 -8.17 32.26 16.92
C LEU A 133 -7.34 31.00 16.67
N GLY A 134 -7.63 29.87 17.32
CA GLY A 134 -6.89 28.62 17.13
C GLY A 134 -7.09 28.01 15.74
N VAL A 135 -8.19 28.35 15.06
CA VAL A 135 -8.41 28.00 13.65
C VAL A 135 -7.66 28.97 12.72
N LEU A 136 -7.79 30.28 12.93
CA LEU A 136 -7.17 31.28 12.04
C LEU A 136 -5.65 31.36 12.18
N ALA A 137 -5.11 31.22 13.39
CA ALA A 137 -3.67 31.17 13.64
C ALA A 137 -3.03 29.90 13.03
N GLU A 138 -3.76 28.78 12.96
CA GLU A 138 -3.29 27.58 12.25
C GLU A 138 -3.25 27.84 10.74
N LEU A 139 -4.24 28.54 10.19
CA LEU A 139 -4.23 28.96 8.78
C LEU A 139 -3.09 29.93 8.45
N THR A 140 -2.74 30.86 9.35
CA THR A 140 -1.60 31.79 9.18
C THR A 140 -0.25 31.22 9.65
N GLY A 141 -0.20 29.94 10.05
CA GLY A 141 1.02 29.21 10.39
C GLY A 141 1.68 29.60 11.72
N ARG A 142 0.92 30.12 12.68
CA ARG A 142 1.42 30.70 13.94
C ARG A 142 1.31 29.75 15.13
N LYS A 143 2.09 30.03 16.17
CA LYS A 143 2.27 29.14 17.33
C LYS A 143 0.99 28.92 18.15
N THR A 144 0.04 29.85 18.15
CA THR A 144 -1.28 29.66 18.78
C THR A 144 -2.32 28.92 17.93
N GLY A 145 -1.94 28.46 16.73
CA GLY A 145 -2.74 27.52 15.94
C GLY A 145 -3.02 26.22 16.71
N CYS A 146 -4.15 25.57 16.41
CA CYS A 146 -4.57 24.35 17.10
C CYS A 146 -3.64 23.13 16.90
N ALA A 147 -2.77 23.15 15.89
CA ALA A 147 -1.65 22.23 15.70
C ALA A 147 -0.29 22.99 15.70
N LYS A 148 -0.22 24.13 16.41
CA LYS A 148 0.96 25.03 16.53
C LYS A 148 1.48 25.59 15.19
N GLY A 149 0.66 25.64 14.15
CA GLY A 149 1.07 26.02 12.79
C GLY A 149 1.70 24.88 11.98
N LYS A 150 1.76 23.64 12.50
CA LYS A 150 2.32 22.48 11.78
C LYS A 150 1.34 21.86 10.77
N GLY A 151 0.02 22.03 10.94
CA GLY A 151 -1.01 21.33 10.16
C GLY A 151 -1.67 22.16 9.06
N GLY A 152 -1.81 23.47 9.27
CA GLY A 152 -2.47 24.38 8.33
C GLY A 152 -3.95 24.05 8.09
N SER A 153 -4.49 24.50 6.94
CA SER A 153 -5.92 24.37 6.58
C SER A 153 -6.49 22.96 6.68
N MET A 154 -5.69 21.94 6.32
CA MET A 154 -6.20 20.59 6.12
C MET A 154 -6.15 19.72 7.38
N HIS A 155 -5.32 20.04 8.37
CA HIS A 155 -4.94 19.14 9.45
C HIS A 155 -5.11 19.78 10.84
N MET A 156 -6.37 20.01 11.20
CA MET A 156 -6.78 20.58 12.50
C MET A 156 -7.46 19.52 13.36
N TYR A 157 -7.06 19.39 14.62
CA TYR A 157 -7.53 18.33 15.53
C TYR A 157 -7.99 18.93 16.88
N THR A 158 -8.92 18.27 17.56
CA THR A 158 -9.25 18.56 18.97
C THR A 158 -9.88 17.32 19.63
N LYS A 159 -10.24 17.40 20.91
CA LYS A 159 -10.88 16.28 21.63
C LYS A 159 -12.11 15.80 20.85
N ASN A 160 -12.16 14.50 20.56
CA ASN A 160 -13.20 13.82 19.79
C ASN A 160 -13.37 14.32 18.32
N PHE A 161 -12.47 15.18 17.82
CA PHE A 161 -12.42 15.60 16.42
C PHE A 161 -11.12 15.13 15.78
N TYR A 162 -11.21 14.04 15.01
CA TYR A 162 -10.08 13.26 14.50
C TYR A 162 -9.53 13.80 13.17
N GLY A 163 -9.61 15.11 12.97
CA GLY A 163 -8.98 15.80 11.86
C GLY A 163 -9.93 16.25 10.76
N GLY A 164 -9.51 17.33 10.11
CA GLY A 164 -9.52 17.36 8.65
C GLY A 164 -8.48 16.37 8.09
N ASN A 165 -8.80 15.72 6.98
CA ASN A 165 -7.96 14.71 6.35
C ASN A 165 -7.72 15.05 4.87
N GLY A 166 -6.44 15.08 4.47
CA GLY A 166 -6.00 15.44 3.12
C GLY A 166 -6.29 14.38 2.05
N ILE A 167 -6.20 13.10 2.42
CA ILE A 167 -6.35 11.98 1.49
C ILE A 167 -7.83 11.62 1.32
N VAL A 168 -8.33 11.73 0.08
CA VAL A 168 -9.76 11.60 -0.26
C VAL A 168 -10.28 10.20 0.06
N GLY A 169 -11.13 10.10 1.09
CA GLY A 169 -11.83 8.86 1.49
C GLY A 169 -11.15 8.08 2.60
N ALA A 170 -9.87 8.36 2.91
CA ALA A 170 -9.11 7.66 3.96
C ALA A 170 -9.70 7.86 5.36
N GLN A 171 -10.41 8.97 5.58
CA GLN A 171 -11.07 9.27 6.85
C GLN A 171 -12.27 8.36 7.16
N ILE A 172 -12.76 7.57 6.18
CA ILE A 172 -13.97 6.74 6.35
C ILE A 172 -13.66 5.36 6.97
N PRO A 173 -12.61 4.62 6.55
CA PRO A 173 -12.06 3.53 7.35
C PRO A 173 -11.65 3.97 8.78
N LEU A 174 -11.04 5.16 8.92
CA LEU A 174 -10.67 5.70 10.23
C LEU A 174 -11.90 5.98 11.12
N GLY A 175 -12.96 6.58 10.58
CA GLY A 175 -14.23 6.79 11.27
C GLY A 175 -14.92 5.48 11.70
N ALA A 176 -14.88 4.45 10.85
CA ALA A 176 -15.32 3.10 11.21
C ALA A 176 -14.45 2.51 12.34
N GLY A 177 -13.13 2.74 12.34
CA GLY A 177 -12.23 2.37 13.42
C GLY A 177 -12.53 3.07 14.76
N ILE A 178 -12.93 4.35 14.73
CA ILE A 178 -13.32 5.10 15.93
C ILE A 178 -14.68 4.59 16.46
N ALA A 179 -15.64 4.26 15.59
CA ALA A 179 -16.87 3.58 15.99
C ALA A 179 -16.63 2.17 16.55
N LEU A 180 -15.66 1.43 16.00
CA LEU A 180 -15.19 0.17 16.57
C LEU A 180 -14.61 0.38 17.97
N LYS A 181 -13.83 1.44 18.21
CA LYS A 181 -13.35 1.81 19.55
C LYS A 181 -14.50 2.10 20.52
N HIS A 182 -15.50 2.90 20.13
CA HIS A 182 -16.67 3.17 21.00
C HIS A 182 -17.38 1.86 21.37
N LYS A 183 -17.65 0.99 20.38
CA LYS A 183 -18.28 -0.31 20.61
C LYS A 183 -17.44 -1.24 21.49
N TYR A 184 -16.13 -1.33 21.24
CA TYR A 184 -15.21 -2.19 21.99
C TYR A 184 -15.11 -1.79 23.47
N MET A 185 -15.15 -0.49 23.75
CA MET A 185 -15.13 0.06 25.10
C MET A 185 -16.52 0.09 25.77
N ASN A 186 -17.58 -0.37 25.08
CA ASN A 186 -18.99 -0.28 25.50
C ASN A 186 -19.46 1.16 25.80
N GLU A 187 -18.90 2.15 25.10
CA GLU A 187 -19.30 3.55 25.20
C GLU A 187 -20.59 3.78 24.41
N PRO A 188 -21.60 4.48 24.96
CA PRO A 188 -22.87 4.78 24.29
C PRO A 188 -22.72 5.96 23.31
N ASN A 189 -21.70 5.90 22.45
CA ASN A 189 -21.28 7.00 21.58
C ASN A 189 -21.12 6.56 20.13
N VAL A 190 -21.36 7.50 19.21
CA VAL A 190 -21.22 7.29 17.76
C VAL A 190 -19.97 7.96 17.21
N CYS A 191 -19.46 7.46 16.08
CA CYS A 191 -18.58 8.24 15.21
C CYS A 191 -19.32 8.76 13.98
N VAL A 192 -19.19 10.05 13.68
CA VAL A 192 -19.64 10.68 12.44
C VAL A 192 -18.47 10.75 11.47
N ALA A 193 -18.57 10.03 10.35
CA ALA A 193 -17.53 9.90 9.34
C ALA A 193 -17.95 10.62 8.05
N LEU A 194 -17.43 11.83 7.83
CA LEU A 194 -17.85 12.73 6.75
C LEU A 194 -16.95 12.64 5.51
N TYR A 195 -17.57 12.65 4.33
CA TYR A 195 -16.93 12.60 3.02
C TYR A 195 -17.70 13.45 2.00
N GLY A 196 -17.05 13.96 0.96
CA GLY A 196 -17.71 14.70 -0.12
C GLY A 196 -18.26 13.77 -1.22
N ASP A 197 -19.12 14.30 -2.09
CA ASP A 197 -19.70 13.56 -3.23
C ASP A 197 -18.66 12.85 -4.13
N GLY A 198 -17.51 13.47 -4.39
CA GLY A 198 -16.40 12.84 -5.11
C GLY A 198 -15.70 11.70 -4.36
N ALA A 199 -15.69 11.75 -3.03
CA ALA A 199 -15.12 10.69 -2.19
C ALA A 199 -16.03 9.46 -2.09
N ALA A 200 -17.34 9.62 -2.37
CA ALA A 200 -18.31 8.53 -2.37
C ALA A 200 -18.08 7.42 -3.42
N ASN A 201 -17.05 7.57 -4.27
CA ASN A 201 -16.63 6.59 -5.27
C ASN A 201 -15.29 5.89 -4.93
N GLN A 202 -14.70 6.17 -3.76
CA GLN A 202 -13.46 5.53 -3.30
C GLN A 202 -13.72 4.10 -2.81
N GLY A 203 -12.92 3.12 -3.24
CA GLY A 203 -13.13 1.70 -2.91
C GLY A 203 -13.20 1.43 -1.40
N GLN A 204 -12.26 2.00 -0.64
CA GLN A 204 -12.19 1.92 0.83
C GLN A 204 -13.46 2.39 1.57
N VAL A 205 -14.31 3.21 0.94
CA VAL A 205 -15.60 3.63 1.52
C VAL A 205 -16.60 2.47 1.51
N PHE A 206 -16.62 1.65 0.46
CA PHE A 206 -17.47 0.46 0.36
C PHE A 206 -16.96 -0.68 1.26
N GLU A 207 -15.65 -0.81 1.41
CA GLU A 207 -15.03 -1.72 2.38
C GLU A 207 -15.42 -1.35 3.82
N ALA A 208 -15.35 -0.05 4.16
CA ALA A 208 -15.79 0.47 5.45
C ALA A 208 -17.29 0.23 5.70
N TYR A 209 -18.16 0.41 4.69
CA TYR A 209 -19.58 0.07 4.81
C TYR A 209 -19.81 -1.41 5.12
N ASN A 210 -19.13 -2.30 4.38
CA ASN A 210 -19.23 -3.75 4.56
C ASN A 210 -18.80 -4.17 5.97
N MET A 211 -17.60 -3.75 6.41
CA MET A 211 -17.08 -4.06 7.75
C MET A 211 -17.96 -3.45 8.86
N ALA A 212 -18.39 -2.20 8.70
CA ALA A 212 -19.24 -1.55 9.68
C ALA A 212 -20.61 -2.22 9.83
N LYS A 213 -21.20 -2.75 8.74
CA LYS A 213 -22.47 -3.47 8.84
C LYS A 213 -22.29 -4.88 9.37
N LEU A 214 -21.27 -5.60 8.92
CA LEU A 214 -20.89 -6.93 9.40
C LEU A 214 -20.66 -6.94 10.92
N TRP A 215 -19.99 -5.92 11.46
CA TRP A 215 -19.71 -5.79 12.90
C TRP A 215 -20.75 -4.96 13.65
N ASN A 216 -21.79 -4.45 12.98
CA ASN A 216 -22.85 -3.60 13.51
C ASN A 216 -22.30 -2.45 14.38
N LEU A 217 -21.48 -1.59 13.79
CA LEU A 217 -20.78 -0.49 14.45
C LEU A 217 -21.64 0.79 14.59
N PRO A 218 -21.47 1.58 15.67
CA PRO A 218 -22.15 2.86 15.87
C PRO A 218 -21.50 3.98 15.02
N VAL A 219 -21.65 3.92 13.70
CA VAL A 219 -21.09 4.89 12.75
C VAL A 219 -22.18 5.53 11.87
N ILE A 220 -22.14 6.86 11.78
CA ILE A 220 -22.95 7.66 10.87
C ILE A 220 -22.04 8.09 9.71
N PHE A 221 -22.21 7.47 8.54
CA PHE A 221 -21.47 7.84 7.33
C PHE A 221 -22.19 9.00 6.63
N VAL A 222 -21.51 10.12 6.37
CA VAL A 222 -22.17 11.34 5.87
C VAL A 222 -21.54 11.88 4.59
N CYS A 223 -22.31 11.86 3.51
CA CYS A 223 -21.97 12.49 2.23
C CYS A 223 -22.36 13.97 2.26
N GLU A 224 -21.39 14.89 2.37
CA GLU A 224 -21.56 16.31 2.06
C GLU A 224 -21.63 16.50 0.53
N ASN A 225 -22.82 16.25 -0.04
CA ASN A 225 -23.07 16.45 -1.46
C ASN A 225 -23.22 17.95 -1.76
N ASN A 226 -22.14 18.55 -2.27
CA ASN A 226 -22.11 19.96 -2.70
C ASN A 226 -22.21 20.10 -4.24
N GLY A 227 -22.54 19.01 -4.94
CA GLY A 227 -22.73 18.92 -6.39
C GLY A 227 -21.46 18.80 -7.22
N TYR A 228 -20.27 19.00 -6.65
CA TYR A 228 -19.02 19.18 -7.41
C TYR A 228 -17.75 18.64 -6.73
N ALA A 229 -17.33 17.45 -7.15
CA ALA A 229 -16.04 16.83 -6.87
C ALA A 229 -14.91 17.60 -7.59
N MET A 230 -14.29 18.56 -6.89
CA MET A 230 -13.33 19.51 -7.47
C MET A 230 -13.95 20.30 -8.64
N GLY A 231 -13.71 19.88 -9.89
CA GLY A 231 -14.33 20.43 -11.11
C GLY A 231 -15.25 19.46 -11.86
N THR A 232 -15.55 18.30 -11.27
CA THR A 232 -16.42 17.27 -11.85
C THR A 232 -17.76 17.29 -11.13
N SER A 233 -18.84 17.60 -11.85
CA SER A 233 -20.20 17.55 -11.30
C SER A 233 -20.62 16.11 -10.98
N VAL A 234 -21.54 15.93 -10.02
CA VAL A 234 -21.98 14.59 -9.58
C VAL A 234 -22.47 13.70 -10.73
N ASN A 235 -23.21 14.25 -11.69
CA ASN A 235 -23.70 13.53 -12.89
C ASN A 235 -22.58 13.09 -13.85
N ARG A 236 -21.34 13.55 -13.65
CA ARG A 236 -20.14 13.13 -14.40
C ARG A 236 -19.18 12.29 -13.55
N GLY A 237 -19.26 12.39 -12.23
CA GLY A 237 -18.41 11.65 -11.29
C GLY A 237 -19.00 10.34 -10.78
N SER A 238 -20.33 10.19 -10.80
CA SER A 238 -21.04 9.05 -10.22
C SER A 238 -22.13 8.53 -11.16
N ALA A 239 -22.17 7.22 -11.40
CA ALA A 239 -23.22 6.57 -12.20
C ALA A 239 -24.60 6.56 -11.51
N SER A 240 -24.63 6.62 -10.17
CA SER A 240 -25.81 6.99 -9.38
C SER A 240 -25.44 8.11 -8.42
N THR A 241 -26.27 9.15 -8.41
CA THR A 241 -26.13 10.37 -7.60
C THR A 241 -27.06 10.40 -6.38
N ASP A 242 -27.83 9.33 -6.15
CA ASP A 242 -28.55 9.08 -4.89
C ASP A 242 -27.56 8.57 -3.83
N PHE A 243 -26.68 9.44 -3.33
CA PHE A 243 -25.56 9.04 -2.46
C PHE A 243 -25.99 8.33 -1.18
N TYR A 244 -27.16 8.69 -0.61
CA TYR A 244 -27.75 7.99 0.55
C TYR A 244 -28.01 6.49 0.31
N THR A 245 -28.15 6.04 -0.95
CA THR A 245 -28.36 4.62 -1.31
C THR A 245 -27.06 3.84 -1.51
N ARG A 246 -25.91 4.51 -1.64
CA ARG A 246 -24.64 3.90 -2.07
C ARG A 246 -24.06 2.88 -1.07
N GLY A 247 -24.57 2.85 0.16
CA GLY A 247 -24.26 1.81 1.13
C GLY A 247 -24.95 0.46 0.88
N ASP A 248 -25.85 0.37 -0.11
CA ASP A 248 -26.73 -0.77 -0.42
C ASP A 248 -27.41 -1.38 0.82
N PHE A 249 -26.78 -2.36 1.47
CA PHE A 249 -27.25 -3.02 2.69
C PHE A 249 -27.17 -2.13 3.95
N VAL A 250 -26.43 -1.01 3.90
CA VAL A 250 -26.47 0.03 4.93
C VAL A 250 -27.69 0.93 4.67
N PRO A 251 -28.61 1.09 5.64
CA PRO A 251 -29.76 1.99 5.51
C PRO A 251 -29.31 3.45 5.40
N GLY A 252 -30.12 4.32 4.77
CA GLY A 252 -29.72 5.69 4.49
C GLY A 252 -30.86 6.72 4.46
N ILE A 253 -30.50 8.00 4.62
CA ILE A 253 -31.41 9.15 4.66
C ILE A 253 -30.84 10.28 3.80
N ARG A 254 -31.65 10.90 2.93
CA ARG A 254 -31.28 12.17 2.28
C ARG A 254 -31.91 13.36 2.99
N VAL A 255 -31.11 14.39 3.22
CA VAL A 255 -31.38 15.56 4.05
C VAL A 255 -31.12 16.83 3.26
N ASP A 256 -31.93 17.86 3.48
CA ASP A 256 -31.59 19.21 3.01
C ASP A 256 -30.48 19.81 3.88
N GLY A 257 -29.24 19.76 3.38
CA GLY A 257 -28.05 20.32 4.04
C GLY A 257 -28.01 21.86 4.05
N MET A 258 -29.10 22.52 3.66
CA MET A 258 -29.32 23.97 3.80
C MET A 258 -30.29 24.33 4.94
N ASP A 259 -31.01 23.36 5.53
CA ASP A 259 -31.95 23.59 6.64
C ASP A 259 -31.40 23.06 7.97
N ILE A 260 -30.97 23.96 8.84
CA ILE A 260 -30.25 23.63 10.09
C ILE A 260 -31.04 22.73 11.05
N LEU A 261 -32.37 22.87 11.17
CA LEU A 261 -33.14 21.96 12.04
C LEU A 261 -33.46 20.63 11.34
N GLY A 262 -33.61 20.66 10.01
CA GLY A 262 -33.71 19.45 9.20
C GLY A 262 -32.48 18.55 9.35
N VAL A 263 -31.28 19.16 9.33
CA VAL A 263 -30.00 18.51 9.67
C VAL A 263 -29.98 18.01 11.12
N ARG A 264 -30.38 18.85 12.10
CA ARG A 264 -30.37 18.49 13.52
C ARG A 264 -31.24 17.26 13.82
N GLU A 265 -32.49 17.25 13.38
CA GLU A 265 -33.39 16.11 13.63
C GLU A 265 -32.96 14.85 12.87
N ALA A 266 -32.48 14.98 11.63
CA ALA A 266 -31.95 13.84 10.90
C ALA A 266 -30.72 13.24 11.58
N THR A 267 -29.86 14.07 12.17
CA THR A 267 -28.66 13.61 12.92
C THR A 267 -29.04 12.98 14.25
N ARG A 268 -30.02 13.55 14.98
CA ARG A 268 -30.56 12.97 16.22
C ARG A 268 -31.15 11.59 15.95
N PHE A 269 -31.97 11.46 14.90
CA PHE A 269 -32.50 10.18 14.45
C PHE A 269 -31.37 9.21 14.06
N ALA A 270 -30.40 9.63 13.25
CA ALA A 270 -29.31 8.78 12.77
C ALA A 270 -28.42 8.28 13.94
N ARG A 271 -28.20 9.12 14.95
CA ARG A 271 -27.51 8.76 16.19
C ARG A 271 -28.27 7.68 16.96
N ASP A 272 -29.52 7.94 17.30
CA ASP A 272 -30.36 7.01 18.06
C ASP A 272 -30.61 5.72 17.28
N PHE A 273 -30.66 5.79 15.94
CA PHE A 273 -30.70 4.61 15.07
C PHE A 273 -29.39 3.84 15.16
N SER A 274 -28.24 4.51 15.06
CA SER A 274 -26.94 3.84 14.92
C SER A 274 -26.49 3.12 16.19
N LEU A 275 -26.73 3.72 17.36
CA LEU A 275 -26.52 3.09 18.67
C LEU A 275 -27.32 1.78 18.85
N ARG A 276 -28.42 1.59 18.11
CA ARG A 276 -29.28 0.39 18.17
C ARG A 276 -29.07 -0.59 17.00
N ASN A 277 -28.83 -0.09 15.77
CA ASN A 277 -28.97 -0.85 14.52
C ASN A 277 -27.70 -0.88 13.64
N GLY A 278 -26.57 -0.38 14.15
CA GLY A 278 -25.29 -0.36 13.46
C GLY A 278 -25.15 0.85 12.51
N PRO A 279 -24.48 0.72 11.36
CA PRO A 279 -24.20 1.87 10.52
C PRO A 279 -25.47 2.41 9.83
N ILE A 280 -25.45 3.72 9.55
CA ILE A 280 -26.43 4.43 8.74
C ILE A 280 -25.72 5.45 7.84
N LEU A 281 -26.24 5.66 6.62
CA LEU A 281 -25.82 6.73 5.71
C LEU A 281 -26.69 7.98 5.87
N MET A 282 -26.07 9.15 5.69
CA MET A 282 -26.77 10.41 5.47
C MET A 282 -26.21 11.09 4.21
N GLU A 283 -27.07 11.62 3.36
CA GLU A 283 -26.67 12.55 2.30
C GLU A 283 -27.15 13.95 2.66
N MET A 284 -26.20 14.83 2.95
CA MET A 284 -26.43 16.25 3.20
C MET A 284 -26.35 16.99 1.86
N VAL A 285 -27.51 17.28 1.26
CA VAL A 285 -27.58 18.03 -0.02
C VAL A 285 -27.35 19.51 0.28
N THR A 286 -26.11 19.96 0.12
CA THR A 286 -25.62 21.28 0.52
C THR A 286 -24.97 22.02 -0.66
N TYR A 287 -24.29 23.15 -0.44
CA TYR A 287 -23.62 23.88 -1.51
C TYR A 287 -22.44 24.75 -1.04
N ARG A 288 -21.30 24.68 -1.75
CA ARG A 288 -20.14 25.55 -1.51
C ARG A 288 -20.14 26.78 -2.43
N TYR A 289 -20.08 27.98 -1.84
CA TYR A 289 -20.05 29.22 -2.65
C TYR A 289 -18.72 29.44 -3.34
N SER A 290 -17.61 29.16 -2.66
CA SER A 290 -16.27 29.22 -3.21
C SER A 290 -16.00 28.05 -4.18
N GLY A 291 -14.94 28.16 -4.98
CA GLY A 291 -14.39 27.04 -5.73
C GLY A 291 -13.91 25.90 -4.83
N HIS A 292 -13.23 24.92 -5.41
CA HIS A 292 -12.78 23.75 -4.67
C HIS A 292 -11.90 24.14 -3.48
N SER A 293 -10.85 24.91 -3.79
CA SER A 293 -9.91 25.57 -2.88
C SER A 293 -9.72 27.03 -3.34
N MET A 294 -8.93 27.82 -2.62
CA MET A 294 -8.58 29.19 -3.02
C MET A 294 -7.77 29.30 -4.33
N SER A 295 -7.25 28.21 -4.89
CA SER A 295 -6.62 28.20 -6.23
C SER A 295 -7.59 27.90 -7.37
N ASP A 296 -8.84 27.54 -7.08
CA ASP A 296 -9.90 27.31 -8.07
C ASP A 296 -10.92 28.47 -8.05
N PRO A 297 -11.05 29.26 -9.14
CA PRO A 297 -12.10 30.28 -9.26
C PRO A 297 -13.53 29.72 -9.27
N GLY A 298 -13.71 28.42 -9.55
CA GLY A 298 -15.02 27.75 -9.51
C GLY A 298 -15.97 28.11 -10.65
N THR A 299 -15.48 28.69 -11.75
CA THR A 299 -16.28 29.21 -12.88
C THR A 299 -16.13 28.44 -14.20
N SER A 300 -15.25 27.44 -14.27
CA SER A 300 -15.01 26.64 -15.49
C SER A 300 -15.96 25.45 -15.63
N TYR A 301 -16.58 25.00 -14.54
CA TYR A 301 -17.42 23.80 -14.47
C TYR A 301 -18.86 24.05 -13.98
N ARG A 302 -19.17 25.29 -13.57
CA ARG A 302 -20.49 25.74 -13.10
C ARG A 302 -20.68 27.24 -13.32
N LYS A 303 -21.93 27.70 -13.27
CA LYS A 303 -22.29 29.09 -13.60
C LYS A 303 -22.18 30.03 -12.41
N ARG A 304 -21.90 31.32 -12.63
CA ARG A 304 -21.94 32.33 -11.55
C ARG A 304 -23.37 32.58 -11.08
N GLU A 305 -24.31 32.49 -12.01
CA GLU A 305 -25.74 32.67 -11.83
C GLU A 305 -26.31 31.59 -10.90
N GLU A 306 -25.82 30.35 -11.01
CA GLU A 306 -26.16 29.22 -10.15
C GLU A 306 -25.72 29.45 -8.69
N ILE A 307 -24.47 29.88 -8.49
CA ILE A 307 -23.93 30.22 -7.16
C ILE A 307 -24.74 31.37 -6.53
N GLN A 308 -25.09 32.39 -7.33
CA GLN A 308 -25.93 33.51 -6.90
C GLN A 308 -27.36 33.06 -6.56
N GLU A 309 -27.98 32.21 -7.38
CA GLU A 309 -29.32 31.69 -7.15
C GLU A 309 -29.40 30.89 -5.84
N VAL A 310 -28.45 29.98 -5.61
CA VAL A 310 -28.39 29.21 -4.36
C VAL A 310 -28.18 30.14 -3.15
N ARG A 311 -27.29 31.15 -3.26
CA ARG A 311 -27.10 32.12 -2.17
C ARG A 311 -28.32 33.01 -1.92
N GLN A 312 -29.05 33.42 -2.96
CA GLN A 312 -30.23 34.28 -2.82
C GLN A 312 -31.46 33.52 -2.29
N LYS A 313 -31.62 32.25 -2.67
CA LYS A 313 -32.84 31.47 -2.36
C LYS A 313 -32.69 30.49 -1.19
N ARG A 314 -31.46 30.01 -0.91
CA ARG A 314 -31.22 28.87 0.00
C ARG A 314 -30.01 29.06 0.93
N ASP A 315 -29.49 30.27 1.12
CA ASP A 315 -28.41 30.52 2.08
C ASP A 315 -28.85 30.18 3.52
N PRO A 316 -28.12 29.32 4.26
CA PRO A 316 -28.61 28.73 5.51
C PRO A 316 -28.78 29.75 6.63
N ILE A 317 -28.01 30.83 6.60
CA ILE A 317 -28.08 31.92 7.59
C ILE A 317 -29.28 32.81 7.29
N THR A 318 -29.50 33.12 6.01
CA THR A 318 -30.57 34.01 5.52
C THR A 318 -31.95 33.34 5.60
N THR A 319 -32.06 32.05 5.27
CA THR A 319 -33.33 31.30 5.40
C THR A 319 -33.69 31.10 6.86
N PHE A 320 -32.72 30.73 7.71
CA PHE A 320 -32.95 30.53 9.14
C PHE A 320 -33.30 31.85 9.86
N SER A 321 -32.52 32.92 9.68
CA SER A 321 -32.79 34.24 10.29
C SER A 321 -34.17 34.78 9.91
N LYS A 322 -34.55 34.65 8.63
CA LYS A 322 -35.90 34.99 8.16
C LYS A 322 -36.96 34.16 8.89
N ARG A 323 -36.80 32.83 8.98
CA ARG A 323 -37.76 31.94 9.64
C ARG A 323 -37.96 32.28 11.13
N ILE A 324 -36.88 32.54 11.88
CA ILE A 324 -36.97 32.85 13.32
C ILE A 324 -37.47 34.28 13.61
N THR A 325 -37.28 35.23 12.70
CA THR A 325 -37.83 36.60 12.81
C THR A 325 -39.28 36.69 12.35
N GLU A 326 -39.67 36.06 11.24
CA GLU A 326 -41.07 35.99 10.77
C GLU A 326 -41.98 35.25 11.77
N ALA A 327 -41.43 34.27 12.51
CA ALA A 327 -42.14 33.59 13.60
C ALA A 327 -42.15 34.37 14.94
N GLY A 328 -41.45 35.51 15.02
CA GLY A 328 -41.43 36.38 16.21
C GLY A 328 -40.62 35.86 17.40
N LEU A 329 -39.70 34.91 17.19
CA LEU A 329 -38.86 34.33 18.25
C LEU A 329 -37.72 35.28 18.67
N VAL A 330 -37.12 35.95 17.69
CA VAL A 330 -36.04 36.92 17.84
C VAL A 330 -36.36 38.17 17.03
N THR A 331 -35.82 39.33 17.42
CA THR A 331 -35.96 40.56 16.63
C THR A 331 -34.79 40.74 15.65
N PRO A 332 -34.96 41.52 14.57
CA PRO A 332 -33.85 41.87 13.67
C PRO A 332 -32.68 42.57 14.39
N GLU A 333 -32.95 43.30 15.47
CA GLU A 333 -31.94 43.99 16.28
C GLU A 333 -31.08 43.00 17.08
N GLU A 334 -31.67 41.94 17.63
CA GLU A 334 -30.93 40.87 18.33
C GLU A 334 -29.98 40.13 17.38
N LEU A 335 -30.43 39.84 16.16
CA LEU A 335 -29.58 39.24 15.13
C LEU A 335 -28.50 40.21 14.65
N LYS A 336 -28.83 41.49 14.48
CA LYS A 336 -27.85 42.54 14.15
C LYS A 336 -26.78 42.69 15.23
N GLN A 337 -27.15 42.61 16.51
CA GLN A 337 -26.20 42.66 17.61
C GLN A 337 -25.18 41.51 17.49
N ILE A 338 -25.65 40.28 17.24
CA ILE A 338 -24.75 39.13 16.97
C ILE A 338 -23.86 39.39 15.75
N ASP A 339 -24.41 39.99 14.68
CA ASP A 339 -23.68 40.35 13.46
C ASP A 339 -22.58 41.39 13.66
N ASP A 340 -22.77 42.32 14.61
CA ASP A 340 -21.81 43.35 15.00
C ASP A 340 -20.78 42.78 16.00
N GLU A 341 -21.20 41.96 16.97
CA GLU A 341 -20.33 41.25 17.93
C GLU A 341 -19.36 40.28 17.25
N VAL A 342 -19.87 39.37 16.39
CA VAL A 342 -19.05 38.38 15.67
C VAL A 342 -18.06 39.05 14.72
N ARG A 343 -18.39 40.26 14.22
CA ARG A 343 -17.46 41.06 13.41
C ARG A 343 -16.33 41.63 14.25
N ALA A 344 -16.62 42.18 15.43
CA ALA A 344 -15.60 42.67 16.36
C ALA A 344 -14.71 41.52 16.88
N GLU A 345 -15.32 40.38 17.21
CA GLU A 345 -14.63 39.14 17.59
C GLU A 345 -13.66 38.68 16.49
N MET A 346 -14.13 38.61 15.23
CA MET A 346 -13.27 38.23 14.10
C MET A 346 -12.18 39.26 13.78
N GLN A 347 -12.42 40.56 13.96
CA GLN A 347 -11.39 41.60 13.75
C GLN A 347 -10.25 41.49 14.77
N GLU A 348 -10.56 41.22 16.04
CA GLU A 348 -9.54 40.98 17.07
C GLU A 348 -8.82 39.63 16.88
N VAL A 349 -9.55 38.59 16.45
CA VAL A 349 -8.97 37.29 16.05
C VAL A 349 -8.01 37.44 14.88
N GLU A 350 -8.38 38.19 13.85
CA GLU A 350 -7.55 38.49 12.66
C GLU A 350 -6.30 39.29 13.05
N ARG A 351 -6.47 40.37 13.82
CA ARG A 351 -5.35 41.16 14.36
C ARG A 351 -4.37 40.28 15.14
N ARG A 352 -4.88 39.42 16.03
CA ARG A 352 -4.05 38.50 16.82
C ARG A 352 -3.34 37.46 15.95
N ALA A 353 -4.05 36.77 15.05
CA ALA A 353 -3.49 35.74 14.16
C ALA A 353 -2.42 36.27 13.18
N LEU A 354 -2.36 37.58 12.94
CA LEU A 354 -1.30 38.23 12.18
C LEU A 354 -0.11 38.69 13.03
N THR A 355 -0.34 39.05 14.30
CA THR A 355 0.73 39.45 15.25
C THR A 355 1.33 38.32 16.08
N ASP A 356 0.69 37.15 16.12
CA ASP A 356 1.17 35.97 16.83
C ASP A 356 2.45 35.41 16.16
N PRO A 357 3.51 35.05 16.91
CA PRO A 357 4.75 34.57 16.32
C PRO A 357 4.57 33.23 15.58
N GLU A 358 5.38 33.03 14.55
CA GLU A 358 5.57 31.70 13.96
C GLU A 358 6.19 30.73 14.98
N LEU A 359 6.07 29.42 14.74
CA LEU A 359 6.68 28.41 15.58
C LEU A 359 8.23 28.48 15.44
N PRO A 360 9.01 28.52 16.54
CA PRO A 360 10.47 28.53 16.47
C PRO A 360 11.02 27.31 15.71
N VAL A 361 12.15 27.49 15.01
CA VAL A 361 12.77 26.44 14.19
C VAL A 361 13.23 25.25 15.06
N GLU A 362 13.56 25.52 16.32
CA GLU A 362 13.88 24.54 17.37
C GLU A 362 12.67 23.65 17.73
N GLU A 363 11.45 24.11 17.48
CA GLU A 363 10.23 23.32 17.70
C GLU A 363 9.70 22.62 16.43
N MET A 364 10.39 22.78 15.29
CA MET A 364 9.99 22.19 14.00
C MET A 364 9.88 20.66 14.08
N TYR A 365 10.79 20.03 14.81
CA TYR A 365 10.90 18.58 15.00
C TYR A 365 10.25 18.07 16.30
N ASN A 366 9.58 18.94 17.07
CA ASN A 366 8.75 18.52 18.20
C ASN A 366 7.48 17.81 17.71
N ASP A 367 6.86 17.03 18.60
CA ASP A 367 5.58 16.35 18.39
C ASP A 367 5.59 15.17 17.37
N VAL A 368 6.77 14.75 16.89
CA VAL A 368 6.92 13.59 15.97
C VAL A 368 6.58 12.25 16.65
N TYR A 369 6.95 12.09 17.92
CA TYR A 369 6.60 10.92 18.74
C TYR A 369 5.89 11.39 20.02
N ILE A 370 4.86 10.65 20.44
CA ILE A 370 4.10 10.94 21.68
C ILE A 370 4.92 10.67 22.94
N HIS A 371 5.80 9.66 22.90
CA HIS A 371 6.71 9.27 23.97
C HIS A 371 8.11 9.05 23.37
N PRO A 372 8.90 10.12 23.14
CA PRO A 372 10.29 9.97 22.71
C PRO A 372 11.14 9.41 23.85
N GLU A 373 12.10 8.55 23.52
CA GLU A 373 13.10 8.07 24.49
C GLU A 373 13.97 9.22 25.02
N PRO A 374 14.50 9.15 26.26
CA PRO A 374 15.38 10.16 26.79
C PRO A 374 16.61 10.37 25.90
N ASN A 375 16.83 11.61 25.46
CA ASN A 375 17.87 12.01 24.49
C ASN A 375 17.65 11.50 23.05
N MET A 376 16.42 11.14 22.66
CA MET A 376 16.07 10.84 21.27
C MET A 376 16.21 12.10 20.39
N MET A 377 17.38 12.25 19.77
CA MET A 377 17.66 13.27 18.76
C MET A 377 16.83 12.99 17.50
N VAL A 378 15.74 13.74 17.29
CA VAL A 378 15.09 13.78 15.97
C VAL A 378 16.09 14.38 14.99
N ARG A 379 16.61 13.56 14.08
CA ARG A 379 17.60 13.93 13.08
C ARG A 379 17.00 14.92 12.08
N VAL A 380 17.50 16.16 12.12
CA VAL A 380 17.16 17.19 11.12
C VAL A 380 18.42 17.58 10.35
N GLU A 381 18.38 17.52 9.02
CA GLU A 381 19.39 18.16 8.16
C GLU A 381 19.16 19.69 8.07
N LEU A 382 19.02 20.34 9.24
CA LEU A 382 19.34 21.77 9.40
C LEU A 382 20.87 21.88 9.38
N SER A 383 21.41 21.69 8.18
CA SER A 383 22.84 21.62 7.91
C SER A 383 23.56 22.88 8.40
N GLU A 384 24.85 22.74 8.72
CA GLU A 384 25.68 23.78 9.34
C GLU A 384 25.71 25.08 8.52
N TRP A 385 25.40 24.98 7.22
CA TRP A 385 24.90 26.04 6.35
C TRP A 385 24.04 27.10 7.07
N TYR A 386 22.97 26.73 7.79
CA TYR A 386 22.03 27.73 8.31
C TYR A 386 22.63 28.54 9.47
N LYS A 387 23.50 27.91 10.28
CA LYS A 387 24.28 28.61 11.31
C LYS A 387 25.31 29.56 10.68
N SER A 388 25.94 29.15 9.57
CA SER A 388 26.81 30.01 8.77
C SER A 388 26.05 31.21 8.15
N TYR A 389 24.86 30.97 7.57
CA TYR A 389 24.06 32.00 6.90
C TYR A 389 23.49 33.06 7.88
N ALA A 390 23.01 32.61 9.04
CA ALA A 390 22.56 33.50 10.11
C ALA A 390 23.70 34.36 10.67
N SER A 391 24.94 33.85 10.67
CA SER A 391 26.13 34.60 11.10
C SER A 391 26.69 35.59 10.06
N THR A 392 26.16 35.63 8.83
CA THR A 392 26.73 36.39 7.71
C THR A 392 25.79 37.39 7.04
N THR A 393 24.50 37.47 7.43
CA THR A 393 23.51 38.35 6.78
C THR A 393 22.89 39.44 7.67
N PHE A 394 23.44 39.68 8.88
CA PHE A 394 23.04 40.79 9.76
C PHE A 394 24.19 41.71 10.22
N THR A 395 25.16 41.96 9.34
CA THR A 395 26.10 43.10 9.46
C THR A 395 26.24 43.80 8.11
N ASN A 396 26.34 45.14 8.16
CA ASN A 396 26.62 46.05 7.03
C ASN A 396 25.44 46.39 6.09
N SER A 397 24.49 47.18 6.61
CA SER A 397 23.93 48.30 5.85
C SER A 397 23.64 49.49 6.77
N ASN A 398 24.61 50.38 6.92
CA ASN A 398 24.41 51.82 7.13
C ASN A 398 25.75 52.54 6.89
N ASP A 399 25.71 53.63 6.12
CA ASP A 399 26.89 54.41 5.75
C ASP A 399 27.41 55.28 6.90
N THR A 400 28.68 55.67 6.77
CA THR A 400 29.40 56.55 7.69
C THR A 400 28.85 57.97 7.73
N SER A 401 28.75 58.58 8.92
CA SER A 401 29.21 59.96 9.18
C SER A 401 29.10 60.34 10.68
N LEU A 402 29.84 61.38 11.07
CA LEU A 402 29.75 62.15 12.32
C LEU A 402 30.26 61.50 13.62
N ASP A 403 31.58 61.61 13.80
CA ASP A 403 32.25 62.46 14.81
C ASP A 403 32.15 62.22 16.34
N GLU A 404 33.36 62.30 16.93
CA GLU A 404 33.73 62.87 18.25
C GLU A 404 33.47 62.15 19.59
N LEU A 405 34.59 61.96 20.33
CA LEU A 405 34.77 61.95 21.80
C LEU A 405 34.21 60.73 22.60
N SER A 406 34.86 60.26 23.68
CA SER A 406 36.26 60.38 24.14
C SER A 406 36.58 59.28 25.17
N ASP A 407 37.87 59.06 25.48
CA ASP A 407 38.48 58.46 26.71
C ASP A 407 37.95 57.07 27.21
N GLU A 408 38.73 56.07 27.65
CA GLU A 408 39.97 56.07 28.44
C GLU A 408 40.55 54.61 28.59
N SER A 409 41.86 54.50 28.86
CA SER A 409 42.59 53.33 29.46
C SER A 409 42.43 51.88 28.93
N ASP A 410 43.37 51.49 28.06
CA ASP A 410 44.40 50.43 28.22
C ASP A 410 44.16 48.94 28.63
N GLU A 411 44.91 48.12 27.90
CA GLU A 411 45.64 46.88 28.22
C GLU A 411 44.99 45.55 28.70
N SER A 412 45.35 44.51 27.92
CA SER A 412 45.62 43.11 28.30
C SER A 412 44.46 42.10 28.44
N ARG A 413 44.53 41.05 27.59
CA ARG A 413 43.78 39.79 27.74
C ARG A 413 44.48 38.88 28.77
N PRO A 414 43.73 38.01 29.46
CA PRO A 414 43.94 36.58 29.19
C PRO A 414 42.65 35.73 29.13
N ASN A 415 42.81 34.45 28.75
CA ASN A 415 41.74 33.46 28.66
C ASN A 415 41.23 33.01 30.05
N LEU A 416 39.94 32.64 30.15
CA LEU A 416 39.35 31.61 31.02
C LEU A 416 37.97 31.25 30.41
N THR A 417 37.80 30.10 29.77
CA THR A 417 37.18 28.85 30.30
C THR A 417 35.73 28.97 30.78
N SER A 418 34.90 28.02 30.34
CA SER A 418 33.48 27.88 30.67
C SER A 418 33.19 27.67 32.16
N GLN A 419 32.10 28.29 32.64
CA GLN A 419 31.40 27.88 33.86
C GLN A 419 30.19 27.00 33.49
N HIS A 420 29.93 25.96 34.29
CA HIS A 420 28.64 25.27 34.34
C HIS A 420 27.92 25.71 35.63
N PHE A 421 26.61 25.88 35.55
CA PHE A 421 25.76 26.04 36.74
C PHE A 421 25.35 24.67 37.31
N ILE A 422 25.09 24.63 38.61
CA ILE A 422 24.94 23.40 39.41
C ILE A 422 23.50 23.29 39.94
N LEU A 423 22.94 22.09 39.86
CA LEU A 423 21.89 21.58 40.73
C LEU A 423 22.11 20.07 40.92
N HIS A 424 21.93 19.44 42.07
CA HIS A 424 22.29 19.68 43.48
C HIS A 424 21.95 18.35 44.21
N ASP A 425 22.48 18.15 45.43
CA ASP A 425 22.11 17.10 46.40
C ASP A 425 22.56 15.66 46.07
N HIS A 426 23.09 14.85 47.00
CA HIS A 426 23.41 14.98 48.44
C HIS A 426 24.55 13.95 48.75
N LEU A 427 25.36 13.96 49.81
CA LEU A 427 25.39 14.73 51.07
C LEU A 427 26.86 14.91 51.59
N GLN A 428 27.11 14.80 52.90
CA GLN A 428 28.33 15.16 53.64
C GLN A 428 29.22 13.97 54.11
N PHE A 429 30.54 14.17 54.23
CA PHE A 429 31.24 14.44 55.52
C PHE A 429 32.65 15.05 55.30
N GLN A 430 33.42 15.35 56.35
CA GLN A 430 34.33 16.52 56.40
C GLN A 430 35.85 16.25 56.65
N VAL A 431 36.72 17.01 55.94
CA VAL A 431 37.92 17.78 56.46
C VAL A 431 39.13 16.96 57.00
N PRO A 432 40.42 17.42 56.96
CA PRO A 432 40.96 18.77 56.67
C PRO A 432 42.01 18.91 55.53
N HIS A 433 42.39 20.18 55.32
CA HIS A 433 43.36 20.76 54.38
C HIS A 433 44.75 20.12 54.26
N LEU A 434 45.27 20.15 53.03
CA LEU A 434 46.70 20.21 52.67
C LEU A 434 46.87 21.10 51.43
N ASP A 435 48.03 21.74 51.25
CA ASP A 435 48.24 22.79 50.23
C ASP A 435 48.45 22.20 48.83
N GLU A 436 47.43 22.29 47.98
CA GLU A 436 47.46 21.75 46.60
C GLU A 436 48.53 22.37 45.70
N ASN A 437 48.93 23.63 45.91
CA ASN A 437 49.79 24.34 44.98
C ASN A 437 51.25 23.87 45.03
N LEU A 438 51.69 23.34 46.17
CA LEU A 438 53.00 22.72 46.30
C LEU A 438 53.02 21.31 45.66
N VAL A 439 51.96 20.52 45.90
CA VAL A 439 51.84 19.13 45.40
C VAL A 439 51.79 19.09 43.87
N ARG A 440 51.00 19.96 43.23
CA ARG A 440 50.82 19.97 41.76
C ARG A 440 52.10 20.34 41.00
N LYS A 441 53.08 21.02 41.62
CA LYS A 441 54.31 21.45 40.95
C LYS A 441 55.46 20.44 41.02
N THR A 442 55.41 19.46 41.91
CA THR A 442 56.44 18.40 42.01
C THR A 442 56.04 17.12 41.25
N LEU A 443 54.74 16.88 41.04
CA LEU A 443 54.24 15.68 40.34
C LEU A 443 54.39 15.71 38.80
N ALA A 444 54.80 16.82 38.20
CA ALA A 444 54.83 16.98 36.74
C ALA A 444 55.97 16.21 36.03
N ASP A 445 57.14 16.03 36.67
CA ASP A 445 58.39 15.76 35.95
C ASP A 445 58.94 14.32 36.06
N ASN A 446 58.50 13.47 36.99
CA ASN A 446 59.14 12.16 37.26
C ASN A 446 58.18 11.00 37.65
N LEU A 447 57.15 10.74 36.84
CA LEU A 447 56.19 9.64 37.09
C LEU A 447 56.64 8.24 36.62
N SER A 448 57.86 8.08 36.10
CA SER A 448 58.36 6.80 35.54
C SER A 448 59.17 5.94 36.51
N THR A 449 59.59 6.47 37.66
CA THR A 449 60.58 5.84 38.55
C THR A 449 60.02 5.39 39.91
N ASP A 450 59.12 6.13 40.54
CA ASP A 450 58.78 5.93 41.96
C ASP A 450 57.85 4.74 42.29
N LEU A 451 57.19 4.14 41.29
CA LEU A 451 56.52 2.84 41.49
C LEU A 451 57.53 1.74 41.90
N THR A 452 58.80 1.88 41.53
CA THR A 452 59.90 1.00 41.99
C THR A 452 60.23 1.19 43.48
N ALA A 453 59.88 2.33 44.07
CA ALA A 453 60.10 2.61 45.49
C ALA A 453 59.02 1.95 46.37
N LEU A 454 57.73 2.04 45.97
CA LEU A 454 56.63 1.37 46.70
C LEU A 454 56.84 -0.15 46.82
N ILE A 455 57.33 -0.82 45.76
CA ILE A 455 57.58 -2.27 45.76
C ILE A 455 58.58 -2.70 46.84
N ARG A 456 59.47 -1.81 47.31
CA ARG A 456 60.41 -2.11 48.40
C ARG A 456 59.78 -2.12 49.80
N ALA A 457 58.54 -1.63 49.96
CA ALA A 457 57.88 -1.58 51.26
C ALA A 457 57.22 -2.91 51.68
N GLU A 458 56.73 -3.72 50.73
CA GLU A 458 55.88 -4.88 51.04
C GLU A 458 56.51 -6.25 50.71
N SER A 459 57.64 -6.34 50.02
CA SER A 459 58.18 -7.61 49.52
C SER A 459 59.23 -8.29 50.42
N ASN A 460 58.92 -8.50 51.71
CA ASN A 460 59.56 -9.58 52.47
C ASN A 460 58.76 -10.87 52.25
N PHE A 461 59.45 -11.98 51.93
CA PHE A 461 58.88 -13.26 51.46
C PHE A 461 58.16 -13.20 50.10
N TYR A 462 58.88 -13.53 49.01
CA TYR A 462 58.50 -14.63 48.09
C TYR A 462 59.69 -15.00 47.18
N GLN A 463 59.77 -16.25 46.72
CA GLN A 463 60.90 -16.74 45.91
C GLN A 463 60.81 -16.34 44.43
N LYS A 464 61.98 -16.25 43.78
CA LYS A 464 62.14 -15.81 42.39
C LYS A 464 61.85 -16.93 41.38
N ASP A 465 60.77 -16.79 40.63
CA ASP A 465 60.85 -17.03 39.18
C ASP A 465 61.30 -15.72 38.51
N LYS A 466 62.19 -15.76 37.52
CA LYS A 466 62.50 -14.57 36.71
C LYS A 466 61.34 -14.32 35.74
N PRO A 467 60.57 -13.21 35.85
CA PRO A 467 59.56 -12.89 34.87
C PRO A 467 60.21 -12.39 33.57
N ILE A 468 59.54 -12.61 32.43
CA ILE A 468 60.00 -12.15 31.13
C ILE A 468 59.43 -10.75 30.87
N THR A 469 60.28 -9.74 30.91
CA THR A 469 59.90 -8.37 30.53
C THR A 469 59.71 -8.30 29.02
N ILE A 470 58.50 -7.99 28.56
CA ILE A 470 58.13 -7.83 27.15
C ILE A 470 57.92 -6.33 26.88
N SER A 471 58.42 -5.81 25.75
CA SER A 471 58.12 -4.43 25.34
C SER A 471 56.73 -4.30 24.73
N GLU A 472 56.14 -3.13 24.83
CA GLU A 472 54.79 -2.86 24.32
C GLU A 472 54.71 -3.04 22.80
N ASP A 473 55.76 -2.67 22.06
CA ASP A 473 55.85 -2.85 20.61
C ASP A 473 55.86 -4.35 20.21
N TYR A 474 56.48 -5.21 21.04
CA TYR A 474 56.47 -6.66 20.84
C TYR A 474 55.09 -7.26 21.18
N LEU A 475 54.45 -6.76 22.24
CA LEU A 475 53.09 -7.14 22.63
C LEU A 475 52.07 -6.81 21.52
N ILE A 476 52.17 -5.61 20.92
CA ILE A 476 51.34 -5.20 19.78
C ILE A 476 51.57 -6.10 18.57
N ASN A 477 52.83 -6.37 18.19
CA ASN A 477 53.14 -7.25 17.05
C ASN A 477 52.59 -8.68 17.23
N GLU A 478 52.72 -9.27 18.42
CA GLU A 478 52.18 -10.60 18.70
C GLU A 478 50.64 -10.60 18.74
N CYS A 479 49.99 -9.53 19.23
CA CYS A 479 48.53 -9.39 19.15
C CYS A 479 48.05 -9.25 17.68
N LEU A 480 48.77 -8.48 16.86
CA LEU A 480 48.46 -8.26 15.45
C LEU A 480 48.61 -9.56 14.63
N MET A 481 49.69 -10.33 14.86
CA MET A 481 49.84 -11.66 14.28
C MET A 481 48.71 -12.61 14.70
N PHE A 482 48.25 -12.55 15.95
CA PHE A 482 47.17 -13.41 16.44
C PHE A 482 45.79 -13.05 15.86
N LEU A 483 45.49 -11.75 15.75
CA LEU A 483 44.27 -11.24 15.11
C LEU A 483 44.16 -11.64 13.63
N SER A 484 45.30 -11.76 12.93
CA SER A 484 45.32 -12.19 11.51
C SER A 484 45.00 -13.67 11.25
N GLY A 485 44.73 -14.47 12.29
CA GLY A 485 44.34 -15.89 12.19
C GLY A 485 45.42 -16.91 12.59
N LEU A 486 46.55 -16.47 13.15
CA LEU A 486 47.65 -17.35 13.54
C LEU A 486 47.30 -18.21 14.77
N LYS A 487 47.32 -19.55 14.64
CA LYS A 487 46.79 -20.49 15.66
C LYS A 487 47.50 -20.45 17.02
N SER A 488 48.76 -20.02 17.10
CA SER A 488 49.50 -19.83 18.36
C SER A 488 50.81 -19.06 18.15
N ASN A 489 51.21 -18.24 19.11
CA ASN A 489 52.50 -17.54 19.15
C ASN A 489 53.11 -17.62 20.58
N LEU A 490 53.95 -16.66 20.99
CA LEU A 490 54.56 -16.67 22.32
C LEU A 490 53.52 -16.34 23.41
N LEU A 491 52.63 -15.40 23.12
CA LEU A 491 51.65 -14.84 24.06
C LEU A 491 50.32 -15.62 24.12
N PHE A 492 49.91 -16.24 23.02
CA PHE A 492 48.61 -16.91 22.89
C PHE A 492 48.75 -18.35 22.39
N LYS A 493 47.95 -19.26 22.95
CA LYS A 493 47.95 -20.68 22.59
C LYS A 493 46.54 -21.22 22.42
N GLN A 494 46.34 -22.10 21.43
CA GLN A 494 45.11 -22.87 21.27
C GLN A 494 45.08 -24.11 22.18
N ASN A 495 43.92 -24.38 22.78
CA ASN A 495 43.63 -25.57 23.58
C ASN A 495 42.15 -25.96 23.38
N ASN A 496 41.86 -27.19 22.92
CA ASN A 496 40.50 -27.66 22.63
C ASN A 496 39.64 -26.66 21.83
N ASN A 497 40.17 -26.20 20.69
CA ASN A 497 39.59 -25.16 19.82
C ASN A 497 39.33 -23.77 20.45
N LYS A 498 39.70 -23.55 21.71
CA LYS A 498 39.64 -22.24 22.38
C LYS A 498 41.03 -21.61 22.51
N PHE A 499 41.14 -20.30 22.38
CA PHE A 499 42.38 -19.57 22.58
C PHE A 499 42.54 -19.08 24.03
N ILE A 500 43.77 -19.13 24.56
CA ILE A 500 44.14 -18.66 25.91
C ILE A 500 45.46 -17.87 25.90
N VAL A 501 45.64 -16.96 26.85
CA VAL A 501 46.95 -16.37 27.15
C VAL A 501 47.87 -17.47 27.68
N ASN A 502 49.14 -17.46 27.27
CA ASN A 502 50.15 -18.43 27.69
C ASN A 502 50.46 -18.29 29.20
N PRO A 503 50.07 -19.26 30.05
CA PRO A 503 50.19 -19.12 31.52
C PRO A 503 51.63 -19.16 32.03
N LYS A 504 52.63 -19.37 31.16
CA LYS A 504 54.05 -19.30 31.51
C LYS A 504 54.63 -17.87 31.46
N LEU A 505 53.87 -16.88 30.97
CA LEU A 505 54.30 -15.49 30.93
C LEU A 505 53.75 -14.70 32.12
N ARG A 506 54.60 -14.43 33.13
CA ARG A 506 54.35 -13.39 34.13
C ARG A 506 54.68 -12.02 33.53
N LEU A 507 53.66 -11.34 32.98
CA LEU A 507 53.74 -9.91 32.65
C LEU A 507 53.90 -9.12 33.96
N ILE A 508 55.01 -8.38 34.09
CA ILE A 508 55.42 -7.73 35.36
C ILE A 508 54.45 -6.62 35.78
N TYR A 509 53.82 -5.97 34.80
CA TYR A 509 52.91 -4.84 35.01
C TYR A 509 51.50 -5.19 34.53
N LEU A 510 50.85 -6.09 35.27
CA LEU A 510 49.45 -6.49 35.04
C LEU A 510 48.48 -5.43 35.62
N HIS A 511 48.50 -4.24 35.00
CA HIS A 511 47.39 -3.29 35.09
C HIS A 511 46.13 -3.95 34.53
N LYS A 512 44.96 -3.72 35.16
CA LYS A 512 43.70 -4.41 34.80
C LYS A 512 43.29 -4.17 33.35
N GLU A 513 43.60 -3.00 32.81
CA GLU A 513 43.35 -2.60 31.42
C GLU A 513 44.07 -3.52 30.42
N LEU A 514 45.27 -4.00 30.76
CA LEU A 514 46.06 -4.87 29.88
C LEU A 514 45.47 -6.29 29.81
N GLU A 515 44.96 -6.81 30.93
CA GLU A 515 44.30 -8.12 30.96
C GLU A 515 42.99 -8.10 30.15
N ILE A 516 42.26 -6.98 30.18
CA ILE A 516 41.05 -6.76 29.37
C ILE A 516 41.42 -6.72 27.88
N SER A 517 42.45 -5.95 27.51
CA SER A 517 42.95 -5.85 26.13
C SER A 517 43.36 -7.21 25.54
N LEU A 518 44.02 -8.07 26.31
CA LEU A 518 44.43 -9.40 25.86
C LEU A 518 43.25 -10.39 25.75
N LYS A 519 42.18 -10.21 26.55
CA LYS A 519 40.93 -10.97 26.41
C LYS A 519 40.15 -10.54 25.16
N GLU A 520 40.16 -9.26 24.81
CA GLU A 520 39.57 -8.73 23.58
C GLU A 520 40.25 -9.32 22.33
N VAL A 521 41.59 -9.35 22.30
CA VAL A 521 42.37 -10.01 21.23
C VAL A 521 42.00 -11.49 21.08
N ILE A 522 41.90 -12.24 22.18
CA ILE A 522 41.47 -13.64 22.17
C ILE A 522 40.06 -13.81 21.58
N TYR A 523 39.14 -12.93 21.95
CA TYR A 523 37.74 -12.98 21.51
C TYR A 523 37.61 -12.81 19.99
N TYR A 524 38.21 -11.77 19.40
CA TYR A 524 38.12 -11.57 17.95
C TYR A 524 38.91 -12.60 17.14
N SER A 525 40.09 -13.04 17.61
CA SER A 525 40.81 -14.17 16.99
C SER A 525 39.99 -15.46 16.97
N GLN A 526 39.16 -15.71 18.00
CA GLN A 526 38.24 -16.85 18.03
C GLN A 526 37.14 -16.76 16.95
N ILE A 527 36.66 -15.55 16.63
CA ILE A 527 35.69 -15.32 15.56
C ILE A 527 36.35 -15.50 14.19
N VAL A 528 37.54 -14.95 13.97
CA VAL A 528 38.31 -15.17 12.72
C VAL A 528 38.52 -16.65 12.46
N PHE A 529 38.92 -17.43 13.48
CA PHE A 529 39.07 -18.88 13.36
C PHE A 529 37.74 -19.61 13.06
N LYS A 530 36.61 -19.14 13.61
CA LYS A 530 35.27 -19.67 13.29
C LYS A 530 34.92 -19.43 11.81
N ILE A 531 35.15 -18.22 11.30
CA ILE A 531 34.89 -17.86 9.90
C ILE A 531 35.75 -18.69 8.95
N GLU A 532 37.06 -18.82 9.20
CA GLU A 532 37.92 -19.64 8.33
C GLU A 532 37.50 -21.12 8.30
N ASN A 533 37.03 -21.68 9.43
CA ASN A 533 36.55 -23.06 9.46
C ASN A 533 35.18 -23.24 8.79
N PHE A 534 34.30 -22.23 8.83
CA PHE A 534 33.07 -22.21 8.05
C PHE A 534 33.37 -22.26 6.55
N ILE A 535 34.26 -21.39 6.07
CA ILE A 535 34.73 -21.37 4.67
C ILE A 535 35.30 -22.74 4.28
N ARG A 536 36.23 -23.30 5.08
CA ARG A 536 36.81 -24.63 4.83
C ARG A 536 35.76 -25.75 4.75
N LYS A 537 34.68 -25.73 5.55
CA LYS A 537 33.59 -26.73 5.44
C LYS A 537 32.85 -26.58 4.11
N ILE A 538 32.40 -25.38 3.75
CA ILE A 538 31.60 -25.16 2.52
C ILE A 538 32.42 -25.42 1.25
N SER A 539 33.70 -25.02 1.23
CA SER A 539 34.63 -25.34 0.13
C SER A 539 34.95 -26.84 0.00
N GLN A 540 34.48 -27.69 0.92
CA GLN A 540 34.58 -29.15 0.85
C GLN A 540 33.23 -29.83 0.55
N THR A 541 32.11 -29.28 1.02
CA THR A 541 30.77 -29.89 0.83
C THR A 541 29.96 -29.30 -0.34
N HIS A 542 30.31 -28.12 -0.85
CA HIS A 542 29.63 -27.45 -1.97
C HIS A 542 28.09 -27.29 -1.82
N GLU A 543 27.59 -27.11 -0.58
CA GLU A 543 26.14 -27.13 -0.22
C GLU A 543 25.20 -26.52 -1.28
N THR A 544 25.25 -25.20 -1.46
CA THR A 544 24.37 -24.43 -2.33
C THR A 544 25.08 -23.18 -2.86
N GLN A 545 24.59 -22.57 -3.94
CA GLN A 545 25.16 -21.35 -4.52
C GLN A 545 24.99 -20.13 -3.59
N VAL A 546 23.96 -20.10 -2.75
CA VAL A 546 23.84 -19.10 -1.66
C VAL A 546 24.93 -19.29 -0.60
N TYR A 547 25.25 -20.53 -0.21
CA TYR A 547 26.36 -20.80 0.71
C TYR A 547 27.74 -20.50 0.10
N GLU A 548 27.92 -20.74 -1.20
CA GLU A 548 29.13 -20.37 -1.95
C GLU A 548 29.27 -18.83 -2.05
N ALA A 549 28.18 -18.11 -2.31
CA ALA A 549 28.14 -16.64 -2.30
C ALA A 549 28.42 -16.05 -0.89
N LEU A 550 27.92 -16.69 0.18
CA LEU A 550 28.26 -16.34 1.57
C LEU A 550 29.77 -16.50 1.81
N CYS A 551 30.36 -17.62 1.38
CA CYS A 551 31.79 -17.86 1.55
C CYS A 551 32.64 -16.89 0.74
N GLN A 552 32.26 -16.54 -0.49
CA GLN A 552 32.94 -15.50 -1.27
C GLN A 552 32.95 -14.16 -0.52
N PHE A 553 31.82 -13.72 0.03
CA PHE A 553 31.74 -12.49 0.82
C PHE A 553 32.60 -12.53 2.08
N LEU A 554 32.62 -13.66 2.81
CA LEU A 554 33.46 -13.85 3.98
C LEU A 554 34.96 -13.83 3.63
N ILE A 555 35.35 -14.35 2.47
CA ILE A 555 36.73 -14.30 1.95
C ILE A 555 37.11 -12.85 1.57
N GLU A 556 36.23 -12.11 0.89
CA GLU A 556 36.44 -10.69 0.55
C GLU A 556 36.60 -9.82 1.81
N PHE A 557 35.75 -10.04 2.82
CA PHE A 557 35.84 -9.38 4.13
C PHE A 557 37.14 -9.71 4.86
N LEU A 558 37.53 -10.99 4.97
CA LEU A 558 38.79 -11.37 5.63
C LEU A 558 40.02 -10.84 4.90
N LYS A 559 39.99 -10.73 3.55
CA LYS A 559 41.07 -10.06 2.79
C LYS A 559 41.18 -8.59 3.14
N SER A 560 40.06 -7.86 3.16
CA SER A 560 39.99 -6.44 3.55
C SER A 560 40.50 -6.21 4.97
N TYR A 561 40.05 -7.03 5.94
CA TYR A 561 40.51 -6.98 7.32
C TYR A 561 42.02 -7.24 7.46
N LYS A 562 42.53 -8.33 6.87
CA LYS A 562 43.97 -8.65 6.93
C LYS A 562 44.82 -7.60 6.19
N LEU A 563 44.27 -6.84 5.24
CA LEU A 563 44.93 -5.69 4.63
C LEU A 563 44.98 -4.47 5.56
N SER A 564 43.88 -4.08 6.22
CA SER A 564 43.91 -2.98 7.20
C SER A 564 44.90 -3.27 8.34
N LEU A 565 44.91 -4.50 8.90
CA LEU A 565 45.90 -4.91 9.90
C LEU A 565 47.36 -4.68 9.44
N ASN A 566 47.67 -4.95 8.17
CA ASN A 566 49.01 -4.69 7.60
C ASN A 566 49.29 -3.19 7.41
N GLN A 567 48.28 -2.38 7.07
CA GLN A 567 48.42 -0.92 6.97
C GLN A 567 48.62 -0.29 8.36
N THR A 568 47.86 -0.72 9.39
CA THR A 568 48.10 -0.30 10.78
C THR A 568 49.50 -0.71 11.23
N ALA A 569 49.92 -1.96 10.95
CA ALA A 569 51.29 -2.42 11.22
C ALA A 569 52.35 -1.52 10.56
N TYR A 570 52.12 -1.06 9.34
CA TYR A 570 53.03 -0.16 8.63
C TYR A 570 53.13 1.21 9.30
N PHE A 571 52.00 1.86 9.58
CA PHE A 571 51.97 3.18 10.21
C PHE A 571 52.58 3.20 11.62
N LEU A 572 52.39 2.11 12.39
CA LEU A 572 53.03 1.92 13.70
C LEU A 572 54.57 1.91 13.62
N ASN A 573 55.16 1.45 12.51
CA ASN A 573 56.61 1.35 12.34
C ASN A 573 57.27 2.64 11.80
N GLU A 574 56.52 3.58 11.20
CA GLU A 574 57.13 4.75 10.52
C GLU A 574 57.17 6.07 11.31
N LYS A 575 56.40 6.26 12.39
CA LYS A 575 56.25 7.61 13.00
C LYS A 575 56.30 7.70 14.53
N VAL A 576 57.48 8.07 15.03
CA VAL A 576 57.82 9.10 16.05
C VAL A 576 57.07 9.17 17.41
N LYS A 577 55.77 8.91 17.50
CA LYS A 577 55.03 8.82 18.76
C LYS A 577 55.01 7.38 19.26
N LYS A 578 55.12 7.21 20.59
CA LYS A 578 54.82 5.93 21.25
C LYS A 578 53.31 5.69 21.20
N ILE A 579 52.89 4.53 20.72
CA ILE A 579 51.47 4.13 20.56
C ILE A 579 51.25 2.89 21.43
N THR A 580 50.17 2.87 22.21
CA THR A 580 49.89 1.79 23.17
C THR A 580 49.10 0.64 22.54
N LEU A 581 49.02 -0.50 23.24
CA LEU A 581 48.12 -1.58 22.85
C LEU A 581 46.65 -1.13 22.80
N ILE A 582 46.25 -0.19 23.67
CA ILE A 582 44.89 0.34 23.74
C ILE A 582 44.58 1.21 22.52
N ASP A 583 45.53 2.06 22.09
CA ASP A 583 45.40 2.87 20.89
C ASP A 583 45.24 1.99 19.64
N PHE A 584 46.09 0.96 19.51
CA PHE A 584 46.05 -0.02 18.42
C PHE A 584 44.69 -0.75 18.35
N LEU A 585 44.19 -1.25 19.48
CA LEU A 585 42.88 -1.91 19.53
C LEU A 585 41.73 -0.93 19.26
N SER A 586 41.83 0.32 19.69
CA SER A 586 40.82 1.36 19.41
C SER A 586 40.66 1.63 17.91
N ILE A 587 41.78 1.69 17.15
CA ILE A 587 41.76 1.84 15.69
C ILE A 587 40.98 0.69 15.04
N ILE A 588 41.35 -0.56 15.34
CA ILE A 588 40.72 -1.75 14.73
C ILE A 588 39.26 -1.90 15.19
N ARG A 589 38.95 -1.55 16.44
CA ARG A 589 37.58 -1.59 16.99
C ARG A 589 36.63 -0.70 16.20
N ASN A 590 37.08 0.50 15.82
CA ASN A 590 36.30 1.46 15.04
C ASN A 590 36.15 1.09 13.54
N GLU A 591 36.92 0.11 13.05
CA GLU A 591 36.85 -0.35 11.66
C GLU A 591 36.15 -1.71 11.49
N TYR A 592 36.41 -2.71 12.35
CA TYR A 592 36.02 -4.10 12.07
C TYR A 592 35.34 -4.88 13.20
N PHE A 593 35.53 -4.53 14.47
CA PHE A 593 35.09 -5.41 15.57
C PHE A 593 33.56 -5.57 15.63
N THR A 594 32.78 -4.53 15.31
CA THR A 594 31.31 -4.64 15.24
C THR A 594 30.84 -5.56 14.10
N PHE A 595 31.54 -5.59 12.96
CA PHE A 595 31.28 -6.57 11.89
C PHE A 595 31.58 -8.01 12.34
N PHE A 596 32.63 -8.23 13.15
CA PHE A 596 32.94 -9.56 13.67
C PHE A 596 31.88 -10.07 14.66
N ASP A 597 31.38 -9.23 15.56
CA ASP A 597 30.27 -9.62 16.45
C ASP A 597 29.00 -9.98 15.67
N LEU A 598 28.69 -9.18 14.64
CA LEU A 598 27.56 -9.43 13.75
C LEU A 598 27.70 -10.74 12.95
N LEU A 599 28.86 -10.97 12.34
CA LEU A 599 29.18 -12.22 11.63
C LEU A 599 29.16 -13.43 12.56
N LYS A 600 29.64 -13.28 13.80
CA LYS A 600 29.62 -14.34 14.81
C LYS A 600 28.18 -14.78 15.09
N LEU A 601 27.26 -13.84 15.34
CA LEU A 601 25.83 -14.10 15.57
C LEU A 601 25.19 -14.80 14.37
N ILE A 602 25.41 -14.27 13.15
CA ILE A 602 24.94 -14.91 11.91
C ILE A 602 25.43 -16.36 11.83
N LEU A 603 26.71 -16.61 12.09
CA LEU A 603 27.31 -17.94 12.06
C LEU A 603 26.98 -18.81 13.29
N ASP A 604 26.35 -18.27 14.34
CA ASP A 604 25.81 -19.03 15.48
C ASP A 604 24.35 -19.46 15.19
N GLU A 605 23.61 -18.67 14.39
CA GLU A 605 22.22 -18.94 13.99
C GLU A 605 22.07 -19.76 12.69
N ILE A 606 23.15 -19.93 11.90
CA ILE A 606 23.15 -20.84 10.74
C ILE A 606 23.21 -22.30 11.20
N GLU A 607 22.04 -22.95 11.22
CA GLU A 607 21.92 -24.40 11.40
C GLU A 607 22.54 -25.17 10.22
N PHE A 608 23.69 -25.82 10.46
CA PHE A 608 24.14 -26.93 9.62
C PHE A 608 23.29 -28.19 9.88
N ASN A 609 22.04 -28.15 9.43
CA ASN A 609 21.18 -29.32 9.40
C ASN A 609 21.35 -30.01 8.04
N GLU A 610 21.95 -31.21 8.05
CA GLU A 610 22.28 -31.96 6.84
C GLU A 610 21.04 -32.57 6.17
N ASP A 611 19.94 -32.77 6.91
CA ASP A 611 18.67 -33.34 6.44
C ASP A 611 17.78 -32.35 5.66
N LYS A 612 18.02 -31.04 5.76
CA LYS A 612 17.23 -30.00 5.06
C LYS A 612 17.53 -29.98 3.55
N ILE A 613 16.51 -29.80 2.72
CA ILE A 613 16.68 -29.76 1.25
C ILE A 613 17.36 -28.45 0.78
N PRO A 614 18.04 -28.41 -0.38
CA PRO A 614 18.83 -27.26 -0.81
C PRO A 614 18.08 -25.92 -0.84
N CYS A 615 16.85 -25.87 -1.35
CA CYS A 615 16.03 -24.66 -1.33
C CYS A 615 15.69 -24.19 0.10
N GLU A 616 15.45 -25.09 1.05
CA GLU A 616 15.28 -24.71 2.47
C GLU A 616 16.58 -24.18 3.06
N LYS A 617 17.72 -24.82 2.79
CA LYS A 617 19.05 -24.35 3.24
C LYS A 617 19.34 -22.93 2.74
N SER A 618 19.12 -22.67 1.44
CA SER A 618 19.33 -21.35 0.83
C SER A 618 18.34 -20.29 1.31
N LEU A 619 17.02 -20.59 1.34
CA LEU A 619 16.00 -19.62 1.77
C LEU A 619 16.13 -19.27 3.25
N ASN A 620 16.45 -20.22 4.13
CA ASN A 620 16.63 -19.94 5.57
C ASN A 620 17.75 -18.93 5.84
N ILE A 621 18.88 -19.00 5.09
CA ILE A 621 19.94 -17.98 5.20
C ILE A 621 19.48 -16.62 4.67
N ILE A 622 18.79 -16.58 3.52
CA ILE A 622 18.29 -15.31 2.96
C ILE A 622 17.26 -14.66 3.91
N ILE A 623 16.37 -15.44 4.53
CA ILE A 623 15.42 -14.98 5.56
C ILE A 623 16.17 -14.47 6.79
N LEU A 624 17.17 -15.21 7.28
CA LEU A 624 17.97 -14.82 8.46
C LEU A 624 18.66 -13.48 8.23
N ILE A 625 19.36 -13.30 7.10
CA ILE A 625 20.06 -12.05 6.78
C ILE A 625 19.08 -10.91 6.53
N HIS A 626 17.96 -11.15 5.83
CA HIS A 626 16.90 -10.16 5.67
C HIS A 626 16.37 -9.70 7.03
N LYS A 627 16.06 -10.64 7.93
CA LYS A 627 15.59 -10.31 9.27
C LYS A 627 16.62 -9.50 10.04
N LYS A 628 17.90 -9.91 10.09
CA LYS A 628 18.96 -9.13 10.76
C LYS A 628 19.12 -7.73 10.16
N LEU A 629 18.95 -7.58 8.84
CA LEU A 629 18.96 -6.29 8.15
C LEU A 629 17.80 -5.40 8.62
N ILE A 630 16.55 -5.85 8.54
CA ILE A 630 15.37 -5.06 8.97
C ILE A 630 15.40 -4.80 10.48
N ASP A 631 15.71 -5.81 11.30
CA ASP A 631 15.90 -5.68 12.75
C ASP A 631 16.95 -4.59 13.07
N SER A 632 18.07 -4.53 12.33
CA SER A 632 19.12 -3.51 12.57
C SER A 632 18.65 -2.08 12.29
N PHE A 633 17.83 -1.88 11.26
CA PHE A 633 17.25 -0.58 10.92
C PHE A 633 16.15 -0.13 11.91
N SER A 634 15.47 -1.06 12.57
CA SER A 634 14.40 -0.74 13.53
C SER A 634 14.86 0.04 14.77
N VAL A 635 16.15 0.00 15.09
CA VAL A 635 16.70 0.57 16.35
C VAL A 635 17.03 2.06 16.21
N ASN A 636 17.17 2.58 14.99
CA ASN A 636 17.19 4.01 14.64
C ASN A 636 17.30 4.17 13.12
N ASN A 637 16.68 5.19 12.53
CA ASN A 637 16.82 5.57 11.11
C ASN A 637 18.25 6.05 10.72
N LEU A 638 19.20 5.91 11.64
CA LEU A 638 20.59 6.34 11.57
C LEU A 638 21.44 5.28 10.88
N VAL A 639 21.93 5.56 9.66
CA VAL A 639 22.77 4.60 8.94
C VAL A 639 24.15 4.50 9.56
N LYS A 640 24.48 3.28 10.02
CA LYS A 640 25.78 2.89 10.56
C LYS A 640 26.53 1.97 9.58
N LYS A 641 27.78 1.66 9.88
CA LYS A 641 28.63 0.75 9.09
C LYS A 641 27.97 -0.63 8.90
N GLU A 642 27.36 -1.14 9.96
CA GLU A 642 26.73 -2.47 10.03
C GLU A 642 25.56 -2.60 9.05
N HIS A 643 24.83 -1.51 8.79
CA HIS A 643 23.69 -1.48 7.87
C HIS A 643 24.17 -1.66 6.42
N LYS A 644 25.23 -0.94 6.02
CA LYS A 644 25.89 -1.10 4.71
C LYS A 644 26.42 -2.53 4.53
N PHE A 645 27.01 -3.08 5.59
CA PHE A 645 27.55 -4.45 5.60
C PHE A 645 26.47 -5.53 5.42
N LEU A 646 25.37 -5.46 6.19
CA LEU A 646 24.23 -6.39 6.06
C LEU A 646 23.57 -6.31 4.68
N LEU A 647 23.45 -5.10 4.13
CA LEU A 647 22.81 -4.88 2.84
C LEU A 647 23.68 -5.37 1.66
N LEU A 648 25.00 -5.17 1.74
CA LEU A 648 25.96 -5.79 0.81
C LEU A 648 25.87 -7.32 0.86
N LEU A 649 25.86 -7.90 2.07
CA LEU A 649 25.67 -9.34 2.26
C LEU A 649 24.34 -9.83 1.67
N PHE A 650 23.22 -9.17 1.98
CA PHE A 650 21.89 -9.53 1.47
C PHE A 650 21.83 -9.55 -0.06
N SER A 651 22.32 -8.48 -0.72
CA SER A 651 22.36 -8.41 -2.20
C SER A 651 23.24 -9.50 -2.83
N ARG A 652 24.38 -9.84 -2.20
CA ARG A 652 25.25 -10.94 -2.63
C ARG A 652 24.56 -12.30 -2.52
N LEU A 653 23.82 -12.55 -1.44
CA LEU A 653 23.07 -13.79 -1.22
C LEU A 653 21.83 -13.91 -2.13
N LEU A 654 21.25 -12.80 -2.57
CA LEU A 654 20.13 -12.78 -3.52
C LEU A 654 20.59 -13.03 -4.97
N THR A 655 21.87 -12.82 -5.25
CA THR A 655 22.46 -12.88 -6.60
C THR A 655 22.17 -14.20 -7.35
N PRO A 656 22.26 -15.41 -6.76
CA PRO A 656 21.97 -16.66 -7.48
C PRO A 656 20.53 -16.72 -7.99
N TYR A 657 19.55 -16.34 -7.17
CA TYR A 657 18.13 -16.37 -7.54
C TYR A 657 17.80 -15.45 -8.72
N LEU A 658 18.41 -14.26 -8.79
CA LEU A 658 18.24 -13.36 -9.94
C LEU A 658 18.94 -13.94 -11.19
N LYS A 659 20.18 -14.44 -11.02
CA LYS A 659 20.96 -15.01 -12.13
C LYS A 659 20.35 -16.27 -12.73
N PHE A 660 19.64 -17.12 -11.99
CA PHE A 660 18.94 -18.29 -12.56
C PHE A 660 17.90 -17.87 -13.61
N ILE A 661 17.22 -16.74 -13.39
CA ILE A 661 16.22 -16.21 -14.32
C ILE A 661 16.91 -15.49 -15.48
N ASP A 662 18.01 -14.79 -15.25
CA ASP A 662 18.81 -14.18 -16.32
C ASP A 662 19.41 -15.23 -17.26
N THR A 663 19.96 -16.33 -16.73
CA THR A 663 20.44 -17.47 -17.53
C THR A 663 19.29 -18.13 -18.30
N LEU A 664 18.11 -18.33 -17.70
CA LEU A 664 16.94 -18.82 -18.43
C LEU A 664 16.56 -17.91 -19.60
N ILE A 665 16.62 -16.60 -19.43
CA ILE A 665 16.24 -15.64 -20.48
C ILE A 665 17.29 -15.54 -21.58
N GLN A 666 18.59 -15.74 -21.27
CA GLN A 666 19.70 -15.62 -22.22
C GLN A 666 20.04 -16.94 -22.94
N GLU A 667 20.01 -18.07 -22.23
CA GLU A 667 20.37 -19.41 -22.74
C GLU A 667 19.14 -20.29 -23.04
N GLY A 668 17.95 -19.88 -22.60
CA GLY A 668 16.71 -20.64 -22.77
C GLY A 668 16.53 -21.82 -21.83
N ILE A 669 17.47 -22.03 -20.88
CA ILE A 669 17.51 -23.17 -19.96
C ILE A 669 17.66 -22.67 -18.52
N LEU A 670 16.84 -23.19 -17.59
CA LEU A 670 16.95 -22.85 -16.18
C LEU A 670 18.14 -23.56 -15.53
N ASN A 671 19.24 -22.84 -15.32
CA ASN A 671 20.49 -23.37 -14.75
C ASN A 671 20.49 -23.38 -13.20
N ASP A 672 19.51 -24.08 -12.61
CA ASP A 672 19.46 -24.36 -11.17
C ASP A 672 19.73 -25.85 -10.92
N TYR A 673 21.00 -26.24 -11.04
CA TYR A 673 21.44 -27.63 -10.88
C TYR A 673 21.42 -28.13 -9.42
N LYS A 674 21.26 -27.24 -8.44
CA LYS A 674 21.16 -27.59 -7.01
C LYS A 674 19.71 -27.61 -6.49
N ASN A 675 18.74 -27.07 -7.26
CA ASN A 675 17.31 -26.96 -6.92
C ASN A 675 17.08 -26.03 -5.71
N GLU A 676 17.59 -24.81 -5.82
CA GLU A 676 17.48 -23.74 -4.83
C GLU A 676 16.24 -22.86 -5.02
N LEU A 677 15.80 -22.65 -6.27
CA LEU A 677 14.45 -22.18 -6.53
C LEU A 677 13.46 -23.19 -5.93
N GLY A 678 12.38 -22.69 -5.32
CA GLY A 678 11.39 -23.51 -4.62
C GLY A 678 10.60 -24.50 -5.48
N PHE A 679 11.00 -24.72 -6.74
CA PHE A 679 10.39 -25.59 -7.73
C PHE A 679 11.47 -26.13 -8.68
N MET A 680 11.32 -27.38 -9.14
CA MET A 680 12.23 -28.02 -10.10
C MET A 680 11.54 -28.32 -11.43
N ARG A 681 12.29 -28.21 -12.53
CA ARG A 681 11.83 -28.56 -13.88
C ARG A 681 11.69 -30.08 -14.02
N GLN A 682 10.51 -30.55 -14.42
CA GLN A 682 10.24 -31.98 -14.66
C GLN A 682 10.57 -32.35 -16.11
N THR A 683 11.84 -32.61 -16.41
CA THR A 683 12.36 -32.84 -17.78
C THR A 683 11.65 -33.99 -18.53
N GLN A 684 11.08 -34.96 -17.82
CA GLN A 684 10.24 -36.02 -18.38
C GLN A 684 8.90 -35.52 -18.98
N VAL A 685 8.47 -34.30 -18.62
CA VAL A 685 7.29 -33.62 -19.19
C VAL A 685 7.73 -32.69 -20.31
N SER A 686 7.51 -33.13 -21.55
CA SER A 686 7.76 -32.34 -22.76
C SER A 686 6.91 -31.07 -22.81
N ILE A 687 7.50 -29.96 -23.26
CA ILE A 687 6.86 -28.64 -23.45
C ILE A 687 5.65 -28.74 -24.41
N ASN A 688 5.67 -29.72 -25.32
CA ASN A 688 4.59 -29.96 -26.28
C ASN A 688 3.38 -30.73 -25.68
N SER A 689 3.45 -31.17 -24.42
CA SER A 689 2.36 -31.90 -23.76
C SER A 689 1.29 -30.95 -23.20
N ILE A 690 0.03 -31.39 -23.24
CA ILE A 690 -1.09 -30.73 -22.53
C ILE A 690 -0.80 -30.68 -21.02
N ASP A 691 -0.08 -31.68 -20.50
CA ASP A 691 0.33 -31.74 -19.09
C ASP A 691 1.42 -30.73 -18.71
N TYR A 692 2.11 -30.10 -19.67
CA TYR A 692 3.22 -29.19 -19.37
C TYR A 692 2.82 -28.04 -18.45
N TRP A 693 1.68 -27.40 -18.71
CA TRP A 693 1.22 -26.26 -17.90
C TRP A 693 0.93 -26.62 -16.44
N LYS A 694 0.49 -27.86 -16.18
CA LYS A 694 0.18 -28.36 -14.84
C LYS A 694 1.39 -29.00 -14.16
N ASN A 695 2.07 -29.90 -14.87
CA ASN A 695 3.05 -30.87 -14.33
C ASN A 695 4.49 -30.62 -14.80
N GLY A 696 4.74 -29.66 -15.70
CA GLY A 696 6.08 -29.35 -16.24
C GLY A 696 7.08 -28.88 -15.18
N TYR A 697 6.58 -28.34 -14.06
CA TYR A 697 7.36 -27.97 -12.88
C TYR A 697 6.75 -28.57 -11.61
N LYS A 698 7.59 -29.10 -10.74
CA LYS A 698 7.21 -29.64 -9.42
C LYS A 698 7.65 -28.66 -8.35
N ILE A 699 6.71 -28.15 -7.56
CA ILE A 699 7.00 -27.33 -6.37
C ILE A 699 7.68 -28.23 -5.32
N LEU A 700 8.82 -27.75 -4.80
CA LEU A 700 9.60 -28.39 -3.74
C LEU A 700 9.29 -27.74 -2.40
N TYR A 701 9.39 -26.41 -2.35
CA TYR A 701 9.17 -25.60 -1.17
C TYR A 701 7.70 -25.18 -1.10
N LYS A 702 6.99 -25.62 -0.07
CA LYS A 702 5.63 -25.15 0.21
C LYS A 702 5.71 -23.90 1.07
N THR A 703 5.09 -22.82 0.61
CA THR A 703 5.03 -21.56 1.37
C THR A 703 4.24 -21.75 2.66
N GLU A 704 4.92 -21.60 3.78
CA GLU A 704 4.29 -21.49 5.10
C GLU A 704 3.67 -20.09 5.27
N LYS A 705 2.82 -19.91 6.30
CA LYS A 705 2.03 -18.68 6.45
C LYS A 705 2.89 -17.42 6.68
N GLU A 706 4.02 -17.56 7.36
CA GLU A 706 4.82 -16.46 7.90
C GLU A 706 6.17 -16.30 7.17
N GLN A 707 6.10 -15.92 5.89
CA GLN A 707 7.27 -15.62 5.05
C GLN A 707 7.25 -14.16 4.55
N PRO A 708 8.39 -13.45 4.50
CA PRO A 708 8.49 -12.11 3.91
C PRO A 708 7.95 -12.01 2.49
N LEU A 709 7.42 -10.85 2.08
CA LEU A 709 6.76 -10.71 0.78
C LEU A 709 7.76 -10.73 -0.38
N PHE A 710 9.01 -10.28 -0.18
CA PHE A 710 10.06 -10.39 -1.21
C PHE A 710 10.30 -11.83 -1.70
N ILE A 711 10.20 -12.84 -0.82
CA ILE A 711 10.33 -14.27 -1.20
C ILE A 711 9.11 -14.75 -2.00
N LYS A 712 7.92 -14.31 -1.61
CA LYS A 712 6.67 -14.58 -2.35
C LYS A 712 6.72 -13.96 -3.75
N ILE A 713 7.26 -12.74 -3.88
CA ILE A 713 7.50 -12.06 -5.18
C ILE A 713 8.47 -12.89 -6.01
N ILE A 714 9.68 -13.18 -5.50
CA ILE A 714 10.72 -13.92 -6.25
C ILE A 714 10.21 -15.30 -6.69
N LEU A 715 9.69 -16.12 -5.77
CA LEU A 715 9.26 -17.49 -6.09
C LEU A 715 8.07 -17.51 -7.06
N SER A 716 7.05 -16.66 -6.86
CA SER A 716 5.86 -16.69 -7.72
C SER A 716 6.09 -16.07 -9.10
N SER A 717 6.83 -14.97 -9.20
CA SER A 717 7.18 -14.34 -10.47
C SER A 717 8.18 -15.17 -11.26
N SER A 718 9.18 -15.76 -10.60
CA SER A 718 10.08 -16.73 -11.24
C SER A 718 9.31 -17.92 -11.80
N PHE A 719 8.39 -18.52 -11.04
CA PHE A 719 7.58 -19.65 -11.51
C PHE A 719 6.72 -19.31 -12.75
N LYS A 720 6.20 -18.08 -12.84
CA LYS A 720 5.51 -17.56 -14.04
C LYS A 720 6.47 -17.44 -15.22
N ILE A 721 7.56 -16.69 -15.06
CA ILE A 721 8.58 -16.47 -16.11
C ILE A 721 9.14 -17.81 -16.61
N CYS A 722 9.47 -18.73 -15.71
CA CYS A 722 9.94 -20.08 -16.03
C CYS A 722 9.01 -20.83 -16.99
N LYS A 723 7.70 -20.87 -16.68
CA LYS A 723 6.71 -21.52 -17.56
C LYS A 723 6.52 -20.80 -18.88
N GLN A 724 6.44 -19.46 -18.84
CA GLN A 724 6.16 -18.63 -20.02
C GLN A 724 7.35 -18.63 -20.99
N MET A 725 8.57 -18.42 -20.49
CA MET A 725 9.77 -18.30 -21.32
C MET A 725 10.17 -19.62 -21.98
N GLU A 726 10.00 -20.78 -21.33
CA GLU A 726 10.19 -22.09 -21.99
C GLU A 726 9.21 -22.31 -23.17
N ILE A 727 7.97 -21.83 -23.07
CA ILE A 727 7.03 -21.90 -24.19
C ILE A 727 7.42 -20.91 -25.28
N ILE A 728 7.72 -19.66 -24.93
CA ILE A 728 8.11 -18.61 -25.88
C ILE A 728 9.36 -19.03 -26.65
N ASN A 729 10.41 -19.49 -25.96
CA ASN A 729 11.65 -20.00 -26.57
C ASN A 729 11.43 -21.26 -27.44
N LYS A 730 10.29 -21.94 -27.30
CA LYS A 730 9.89 -23.07 -28.15
C LYS A 730 9.03 -22.66 -29.35
N LEU A 731 8.42 -21.47 -29.32
CA LEU A 731 7.67 -20.84 -30.41
C LEU A 731 8.56 -19.93 -31.29
N GLU A 732 9.54 -19.27 -30.67
CA GLU A 732 10.49 -18.33 -31.29
C GLU A 732 11.88 -18.46 -30.64
N ASN A 733 12.96 -18.38 -31.42
CA ASN A 733 14.30 -18.19 -30.87
C ASN A 733 14.48 -16.70 -30.47
N LEU A 734 13.98 -16.30 -29.29
CA LEU A 734 14.17 -14.93 -28.77
C LEU A 734 15.52 -14.77 -28.08
N ASN A 735 16.44 -14.05 -28.72
CA ASN A 735 17.66 -13.54 -28.07
C ASN A 735 17.33 -12.32 -27.19
N SER A 736 16.60 -12.53 -26.09
CA SER A 736 16.35 -11.49 -25.10
C SER A 736 17.64 -11.08 -24.39
N LYS A 737 17.75 -9.78 -24.04
CA LYS A 737 18.92 -9.20 -23.36
C LYS A 737 18.58 -8.56 -22.01
N SER A 738 17.42 -8.87 -21.44
CA SER A 738 17.09 -8.39 -20.09
C SER A 738 17.99 -9.04 -19.04
N ASN A 739 18.33 -8.25 -18.00
CA ASN A 739 19.18 -8.66 -16.90
C ASN A 739 18.56 -8.13 -15.60
N ILE A 740 17.84 -8.99 -14.88
CA ILE A 740 17.20 -8.73 -13.59
C ILE A 740 18.24 -8.34 -12.55
N TYR A 741 19.38 -9.03 -12.51
CA TYR A 741 20.45 -8.73 -11.56
C TYR A 741 20.96 -7.28 -11.71
N GLU A 742 21.32 -6.83 -12.91
CA GLU A 742 21.76 -5.44 -13.12
C GLU A 742 20.62 -4.43 -13.00
N SER A 743 19.38 -4.79 -13.36
CA SER A 743 18.20 -3.93 -13.14
C SER A 743 17.97 -3.69 -11.63
N PHE A 744 17.95 -4.76 -10.84
CA PHE A 744 17.85 -4.73 -9.37
C PHE A 744 19.00 -3.93 -8.76
N MET A 745 20.26 -4.25 -9.11
CA MET A 745 21.43 -3.56 -8.58
C MET A 745 21.46 -2.08 -8.99
N THR A 746 20.99 -1.72 -10.18
CA THR A 746 20.90 -0.33 -10.64
C THR A 746 19.80 0.45 -9.92
N LYS A 747 18.60 -0.12 -9.76
CA LYS A 747 17.52 0.50 -8.97
C LYS A 747 17.94 0.64 -7.50
N LEU A 748 18.61 -0.37 -6.92
CA LEU A 748 19.18 -0.32 -5.57
C LEU A 748 20.26 0.78 -5.44
N ARG A 749 21.20 0.88 -6.39
CA ARG A 749 22.22 1.97 -6.47
C ARG A 749 21.58 3.36 -6.56
N ASN A 750 20.48 3.50 -7.30
CA ASN A 750 19.81 4.78 -7.49
C ASN A 750 19.03 5.23 -6.25
N SER A 751 18.26 4.33 -5.65
CA SER A 751 17.46 4.60 -4.45
C SER A 751 18.30 4.78 -3.18
N LEU A 752 19.49 4.16 -3.12
CA LEU A 752 20.33 4.14 -1.92
C LEU A 752 21.66 4.88 -2.12
N PRO A 753 21.85 6.08 -1.50
CA PRO A 753 23.09 6.85 -1.60
C PRO A 753 24.37 6.06 -1.28
N TYR A 754 24.30 5.12 -0.34
CA TYR A 754 25.39 4.25 0.13
C TYR A 754 26.04 3.39 -0.96
N PHE A 755 25.34 3.17 -2.07
CA PHE A 755 25.80 2.40 -3.23
C PHE A 755 26.30 3.27 -4.41
N LYS A 756 26.20 4.61 -4.32
CA LYS A 756 26.59 5.52 -5.42
C LYS A 756 28.11 5.69 -5.57
N ILE A 757 28.90 5.25 -4.59
CA ILE A 757 30.36 5.31 -4.60
C ILE A 757 30.96 3.91 -4.50
N SER A 758 30.93 3.16 -5.62
CA SER A 758 32.02 2.26 -6.09
C SER A 758 31.56 1.39 -7.26
N ASN A 759 32.33 1.39 -8.36
CA ASN A 759 32.17 0.40 -9.43
C ASN A 759 32.81 -0.92 -9.02
N TYR A 760 32.10 -1.72 -8.22
CA TYR A 760 32.44 -3.13 -8.02
C TYR A 760 31.97 -3.95 -9.23
N GLU A 761 32.79 -3.95 -10.28
CA GLU A 761 32.68 -4.91 -11.38
C GLU A 761 33.18 -6.31 -10.96
N ASN A 762 32.76 -7.34 -11.70
CA ASN A 762 33.01 -8.74 -11.34
C ASN A 762 34.50 -9.11 -11.39
N GLN A 763 35.17 -9.15 -10.23
CA GLN A 763 36.37 -9.96 -10.07
C GLN A 763 35.96 -11.39 -9.69
N ASN A 764 36.04 -12.31 -10.65
CA ASN A 764 35.91 -13.74 -10.40
C ASN A 764 37.13 -14.22 -9.59
N ILE A 765 36.99 -14.25 -8.27
CA ILE A 765 37.98 -14.85 -7.37
C ILE A 765 37.82 -16.37 -7.45
N ASP A 766 38.74 -17.01 -8.18
CA ASP A 766 38.81 -18.47 -8.29
C ASP A 766 39.01 -19.12 -6.90
N LEU A 767 38.10 -20.03 -6.56
CA LEU A 767 38.08 -20.72 -5.28
C LEU A 767 39.25 -21.70 -5.12
N GLU A 768 39.72 -22.36 -6.19
CA GLU A 768 40.84 -23.32 -6.09
C GLU A 768 42.13 -22.63 -5.63
N ASN A 769 42.39 -21.42 -6.15
CA ASN A 769 43.54 -20.61 -5.75
C ASN A 769 43.44 -19.98 -4.35
N THR A 770 42.27 -19.96 -3.68
CA THR A 770 42.14 -19.29 -2.37
C THR A 770 42.80 -20.01 -1.19
N ASN A 771 43.07 -21.31 -1.29
CA ASN A 771 43.75 -22.06 -0.20
C ASN A 771 45.11 -21.44 0.17
N ASN A 772 45.90 -21.04 -0.82
CA ASN A 772 47.22 -20.41 -0.60
C ASN A 772 47.15 -19.17 0.31
N LEU A 773 46.06 -18.40 0.20
CA LEU A 773 45.88 -17.12 0.90
C LEU A 773 45.38 -17.29 2.35
N LEU A 774 44.85 -18.48 2.69
CA LEU A 774 44.58 -18.87 4.08
C LEU A 774 45.80 -19.46 4.80
N GLU A 775 46.86 -19.84 4.07
CA GLU A 775 48.05 -20.50 4.63
C GLU A 775 49.31 -19.60 4.64
N HIS A 776 49.32 -18.47 3.95
CA HIS A 776 50.48 -17.58 3.89
C HIS A 776 50.78 -16.89 5.23
N ASN A 777 51.91 -17.29 5.84
CA ASN A 777 52.42 -16.72 7.09
C ASN A 777 52.68 -15.21 6.98
N PHE A 778 52.04 -14.45 7.88
CA PHE A 778 52.00 -12.98 7.92
C PHE A 778 53.40 -12.30 7.84
N ARG A 779 54.45 -12.96 8.33
CA ARG A 779 55.86 -12.49 8.26
C ARG A 779 56.34 -12.15 6.85
N ASN A 780 55.83 -12.81 5.80
CA ASN A 780 56.31 -12.59 4.43
C ASN A 780 55.68 -11.35 3.76
N LEU A 781 54.48 -10.93 4.19
CA LEU A 781 53.72 -9.83 3.59
C LEU A 781 54.28 -8.46 3.96
N ILE A 782 54.71 -8.26 5.21
CA ILE A 782 55.25 -6.99 5.71
C ILE A 782 56.57 -6.60 4.99
N LEU A 783 57.40 -7.58 4.68
CA LEU A 783 58.79 -7.37 4.23
C LEU A 783 58.98 -7.28 2.72
N ASN A 784 58.08 -7.84 1.90
CA ASN A 784 58.31 -7.95 0.46
C ASN A 784 57.69 -6.78 -0.32
N LYS A 785 58.55 -6.00 -1.00
CA LYS A 785 58.13 -4.82 -1.76
C LYS A 785 57.20 -5.15 -2.94
N SER A 786 57.32 -6.32 -3.56
CA SER A 786 56.49 -6.73 -4.71
C SER A 786 55.00 -6.82 -4.36
N TYR A 787 54.69 -7.36 -3.17
CA TYR A 787 53.30 -7.46 -2.69
C TYR A 787 52.67 -6.09 -2.37
N ARG A 788 53.49 -5.04 -2.16
CA ARG A 788 52.98 -3.69 -1.90
C ARG A 788 52.39 -3.02 -3.16
N ASP A 789 52.79 -3.48 -4.34
CA ASP A 789 52.22 -3.00 -5.62
C ASP A 789 50.96 -3.79 -6.02
N GLU A 790 50.87 -5.09 -5.69
CA GLU A 790 49.63 -5.88 -5.86
C GLU A 790 48.50 -5.43 -4.93
N LEU A 791 48.83 -4.94 -3.73
CA LEU A 791 47.86 -4.46 -2.73
C LEU A 791 47.31 -3.05 -3.02
N LYS A 792 47.45 -2.54 -4.25
CA LYS A 792 46.85 -1.27 -4.72
C LYS A 792 45.35 -1.37 -5.03
N ILE A 793 44.59 -2.02 -4.16
CA ILE A 793 43.13 -1.94 -4.17
C ILE A 793 42.74 -0.67 -3.41
N PHE A 794 42.46 0.40 -4.18
CA PHE A 794 41.83 1.61 -3.63
C PHE A 794 40.40 1.30 -3.17
N ASN A 795 39.96 2.05 -2.15
CA ASN A 795 38.65 1.99 -1.49
C ASN A 795 38.38 0.67 -0.75
N ASN A 796 38.43 0.73 0.57
CA ASN A 796 37.79 -0.27 1.42
C ASN A 796 36.26 -0.11 1.31
N PRO A 797 35.50 -1.10 0.82
CA PRO A 797 34.05 -0.94 0.62
C PRO A 797 33.29 -0.76 1.95
N PHE A 798 33.89 -1.11 3.09
CA PHE A 798 33.22 -1.18 4.39
C PHE A 798 33.36 0.07 5.28
N THR A 799 34.33 0.98 5.04
CA THR A 799 34.71 1.98 6.07
C THR A 799 34.21 3.41 5.91
N ASP A 800 34.06 3.97 4.70
CA ASP A 800 34.16 5.44 4.53
C ASP A 800 32.95 6.24 4.01
N GLU A 801 33.03 7.54 4.32
CA GLU A 801 32.29 8.75 3.90
C GLU A 801 30.77 8.88 4.10
N ILE A 802 29.94 7.83 4.03
CA ILE A 802 28.46 7.99 4.07
C ILE A 802 27.84 7.51 5.41
N LEU A 803 28.48 7.89 6.52
CA LEU A 803 28.01 7.65 7.89
C LEU A 803 27.49 8.94 8.50
N GLY A 804 26.18 9.03 8.72
CA GLY A 804 25.56 10.29 9.16
C GLY A 804 24.19 10.58 8.55
N GLN A 805 23.83 9.92 7.45
CA GLN A 805 22.54 10.12 6.81
C GLN A 805 21.39 9.45 7.59
N ASN A 806 20.20 10.02 7.44
CA ASN A 806 18.95 9.49 7.96
C ASN A 806 18.15 8.88 6.78
N ILE A 807 17.53 7.73 6.99
CA ILE A 807 16.61 7.13 6.01
C ILE A 807 15.16 7.41 6.43
N ASP A 808 14.34 7.85 5.49
CA ASP A 808 12.91 8.15 5.68
C ASP A 808 12.02 7.28 4.77
N PHE A 809 12.42 6.02 4.57
CA PHE A 809 11.63 5.00 3.89
C PHE A 809 11.74 3.67 4.65
N ASN A 810 10.71 2.82 4.53
CA ASN A 810 10.78 1.44 5.00
C ASN A 810 11.67 0.61 4.05
N LEU A 811 12.75 0.03 4.57
CA LEU A 811 13.71 -0.74 3.77
C LEU A 811 13.11 -2.05 3.22
N GLU A 812 12.21 -2.70 3.97
CA GLU A 812 11.51 -3.91 3.51
C GLU A 812 10.61 -3.57 2.31
N GLU A 813 9.79 -2.53 2.44
CA GLU A 813 8.91 -2.02 1.37
C GLU A 813 9.70 -1.54 0.13
N LEU A 814 10.87 -0.92 0.32
CA LEU A 814 11.74 -0.52 -0.81
C LEU A 814 12.33 -1.74 -1.54
N ILE A 815 12.83 -2.74 -0.81
CA ILE A 815 13.35 -3.98 -1.41
C ILE A 815 12.23 -4.71 -2.17
N GLU A 816 11.04 -4.78 -1.59
CA GLU A 816 9.86 -5.40 -2.20
C GLU A 816 9.38 -4.63 -3.43
N THR A 817 9.37 -3.29 -3.39
CA THR A 817 9.03 -2.44 -4.54
C THR A 817 10.01 -2.63 -5.68
N ILE A 818 11.32 -2.55 -5.43
CA ILE A 818 12.36 -2.73 -6.47
C ILE A 818 12.26 -4.13 -7.10
N LEU A 819 12.12 -5.18 -6.28
CA LEU A 819 11.95 -6.54 -6.79
C LEU A 819 10.66 -6.70 -7.59
N ASN A 820 9.55 -6.16 -7.11
CA ASN A 820 8.27 -6.22 -7.82
C ASN A 820 8.37 -5.53 -9.19
N GLU A 821 8.97 -4.33 -9.29
CA GLU A 821 9.18 -3.67 -10.58
C GLU A 821 10.06 -4.51 -11.53
N CYS A 822 11.22 -4.98 -11.06
CA CYS A 822 12.16 -5.75 -11.89
C CYS A 822 11.55 -7.06 -12.43
N TYR A 823 10.67 -7.72 -11.65
CA TYR A 823 9.94 -8.91 -12.12
C TYR A 823 8.69 -8.56 -12.93
N TYR A 824 7.98 -7.47 -12.61
CA TYR A 824 6.72 -7.08 -13.27
C TYR A 824 6.93 -6.74 -14.75
N GLU A 825 7.99 -5.99 -15.08
CA GLU A 825 8.34 -5.66 -16.46
C GLU A 825 8.48 -6.94 -17.32
N LEU A 826 9.09 -8.00 -16.77
CA LEU A 826 9.32 -9.27 -17.47
C LEU A 826 8.13 -10.23 -17.46
N VAL A 827 7.37 -10.32 -16.37
CA VAL A 827 6.10 -11.07 -16.34
C VAL A 827 5.13 -10.44 -17.35
N SER A 828 5.03 -9.11 -17.39
CA SER A 828 4.21 -8.39 -18.36
C SER A 828 4.67 -8.64 -19.80
N LEU A 829 5.94 -8.38 -20.11
CA LEU A 829 6.49 -8.54 -21.47
C LEU A 829 6.40 -9.99 -21.97
N SER A 830 6.70 -10.98 -21.13
CA SER A 830 6.56 -12.40 -21.52
C SER A 830 5.10 -12.83 -21.67
N SER A 831 4.18 -12.34 -20.83
CA SER A 831 2.74 -12.58 -21.01
C SER A 831 2.21 -11.99 -22.32
N VAL A 832 2.59 -10.74 -22.63
CA VAL A 832 2.22 -10.05 -23.88
C VAL A 832 2.81 -10.78 -25.09
N ASN A 833 4.11 -11.11 -25.08
CA ASN A 833 4.76 -11.81 -26.20
C ASN A 833 4.15 -13.20 -26.43
N LEU A 834 3.80 -13.93 -25.38
CA LEU A 834 3.13 -15.24 -25.48
C LEU A 834 1.72 -15.09 -26.08
N LEU A 835 0.90 -14.19 -25.53
CA LEU A 835 -0.45 -13.93 -26.05
C LEU A 835 -0.43 -13.40 -27.48
N GLU A 836 0.48 -12.49 -27.81
CA GLU A 836 0.64 -11.95 -29.16
C GLU A 836 1.00 -13.04 -30.16
N ASN A 837 1.94 -13.93 -29.85
CA ASN A 837 2.24 -15.07 -30.71
C ASN A 837 1.01 -15.98 -30.89
N LEU A 838 0.31 -16.31 -29.81
CA LEU A 838 -0.87 -17.17 -29.85
C LEU A 838 -2.02 -16.55 -30.67
N PHE A 839 -2.27 -15.25 -30.53
CA PHE A 839 -3.26 -14.53 -31.32
C PHE A 839 -2.85 -14.34 -32.78
N LYS A 840 -1.65 -13.80 -33.06
CA LYS A 840 -1.23 -13.37 -34.42
C LYS A 840 -0.66 -14.48 -35.30
N LYS A 841 0.04 -15.48 -34.73
CA LYS A 841 0.69 -16.56 -35.49
C LYS A 841 -0.02 -17.90 -35.38
N TYR A 842 -0.66 -18.17 -34.25
CA TYR A 842 -1.43 -19.41 -34.02
C TYR A 842 -2.95 -19.19 -34.05
N HIS A 843 -3.42 -18.01 -34.49
CA HIS A 843 -4.82 -17.73 -34.79
C HIS A 843 -5.81 -18.07 -33.67
N MET A 844 -5.41 -17.84 -32.41
CA MET A 844 -6.25 -18.14 -31.23
C MET A 844 -7.61 -17.45 -31.24
N PHE A 845 -7.71 -16.25 -31.85
CA PHE A 845 -8.98 -15.55 -32.01
C PHE A 845 -9.98 -16.33 -32.88
N ASP A 846 -9.50 -16.95 -33.96
CA ASP A 846 -10.33 -17.72 -34.89
C ASP A 846 -10.81 -19.03 -34.26
N LEU A 847 -10.02 -19.65 -33.36
CA LEU A 847 -10.46 -20.78 -32.53
C LEU A 847 -11.62 -20.37 -31.60
N PHE A 848 -11.53 -19.24 -30.90
CA PHE A 848 -12.64 -18.78 -30.04
C PHE A 848 -13.88 -18.36 -30.85
N LYS A 849 -13.68 -17.67 -31.98
CA LYS A 849 -14.74 -17.33 -32.94
C LYS A 849 -15.46 -18.58 -33.46
N PHE A 850 -14.72 -19.66 -33.75
CA PHE A 850 -15.31 -20.95 -34.07
C PHE A 850 -16.14 -21.50 -32.90
N ILE A 851 -15.60 -21.56 -31.69
CA ILE A 851 -16.29 -22.12 -30.52
C ILE A 851 -17.63 -21.38 -30.28
N HIS A 852 -17.63 -20.05 -30.33
CA HIS A 852 -18.83 -19.22 -30.20
C HIS A 852 -19.85 -19.44 -31.33
N SER A 853 -19.39 -19.60 -32.56
CA SER A 853 -20.26 -19.79 -33.73
C SER A 853 -20.95 -21.16 -33.72
N TYR A 854 -20.19 -22.23 -33.46
CA TYR A 854 -20.65 -23.60 -33.70
C TYR A 854 -21.12 -24.36 -32.45
N TYR A 855 -20.56 -24.11 -31.26
CA TYR A 855 -21.07 -24.75 -30.02
C TYR A 855 -22.12 -23.90 -29.30
N LEU A 856 -21.98 -22.57 -29.29
CA LEU A 856 -22.88 -21.66 -28.56
C LEU A 856 -24.03 -21.08 -29.42
N PHE A 857 -24.07 -21.43 -30.71
CA PHE A 857 -25.10 -21.04 -31.68
C PHE A 857 -25.27 -19.52 -31.92
N ILE A 858 -24.23 -18.72 -31.63
CA ILE A 858 -24.31 -17.25 -31.71
C ILE A 858 -24.39 -16.76 -33.18
N SER A 859 -23.87 -17.52 -34.15
CA SER A 859 -23.98 -17.18 -35.58
C SER A 859 -25.25 -17.78 -36.22
N ASN A 860 -26.29 -16.96 -36.40
CA ASN A 860 -27.62 -17.41 -36.81
C ASN A 860 -27.67 -18.23 -38.11
N GLU A 861 -26.99 -17.81 -39.17
CA GLU A 861 -27.19 -18.38 -40.52
C GLU A 861 -26.63 -19.79 -40.71
N ILE A 862 -25.36 -20.03 -40.39
CA ILE A 862 -24.71 -21.36 -40.48
C ILE A 862 -25.49 -22.39 -39.67
N VAL A 863 -25.83 -22.02 -38.43
CA VAL A 863 -26.51 -22.89 -37.48
C VAL A 863 -27.98 -23.05 -37.87
N TYR A 864 -28.63 -22.06 -38.50
CA TYR A 864 -29.94 -22.23 -39.12
C TYR A 864 -29.87 -23.28 -40.24
N LEU A 865 -29.02 -23.06 -41.25
CA LEU A 865 -28.88 -23.94 -42.41
C LEU A 865 -28.51 -25.38 -42.02
N PHE A 866 -27.55 -25.56 -41.10
CA PHE A 866 -27.19 -26.87 -40.57
C PHE A 866 -28.36 -27.53 -39.84
N SER A 867 -28.99 -26.83 -38.89
CA SER A 867 -30.12 -27.37 -38.13
C SER A 867 -31.32 -27.73 -39.01
N GLU A 868 -31.67 -26.88 -39.99
CA GLU A 868 -32.82 -27.11 -40.85
C GLU A 868 -32.58 -28.29 -41.79
N ARG A 869 -31.39 -28.39 -42.39
CA ARG A 869 -30.99 -29.54 -43.21
C ARG A 869 -30.94 -30.83 -42.38
N LEU A 870 -30.45 -30.76 -41.14
CA LEU A 870 -30.43 -31.89 -40.21
C LEU A 870 -31.85 -32.35 -39.85
N PHE A 871 -32.75 -31.43 -39.48
CA PHE A 871 -34.16 -31.77 -39.19
C PHE A 871 -34.91 -32.28 -40.44
N ASN A 872 -34.58 -31.77 -41.63
CA ASN A 872 -35.10 -32.26 -42.91
C ASN A 872 -34.57 -33.66 -43.29
N LEU A 873 -33.32 -33.99 -42.96
CA LEU A 873 -32.79 -35.36 -43.07
C LEU A 873 -33.50 -36.27 -42.05
N ILE A 874 -33.68 -35.79 -40.83
CA ILE A 874 -34.35 -36.51 -39.73
C ILE A 874 -35.78 -36.91 -40.11
N LYS A 875 -36.53 -36.05 -40.78
CA LYS A 875 -37.91 -36.37 -41.22
C LYS A 875 -37.99 -37.35 -42.41
N ARG A 876 -36.87 -37.76 -43.04
CA ARG A 876 -36.85 -38.56 -44.29
C ARG A 876 -36.37 -39.99 -44.16
N TYR A 877 -35.58 -40.30 -43.15
CA TYR A 877 -35.11 -41.64 -42.82
C TYR A 877 -35.49 -41.93 -41.36
N GLU A 878 -35.60 -43.19 -40.94
CA GLU A 878 -35.93 -43.46 -39.52
C GLU A 878 -34.67 -43.61 -38.64
N THR A 879 -33.47 -43.62 -39.25
CA THR A 879 -32.16 -43.67 -38.57
C THR A 879 -31.09 -42.89 -39.35
N TYR A 880 -30.26 -42.10 -38.65
CA TYR A 880 -29.25 -41.19 -39.26
C TYR A 880 -27.83 -41.73 -39.08
N GLN A 881 -27.65 -43.02 -39.37
CA GLN A 881 -26.46 -43.81 -39.01
C GLN A 881 -25.30 -43.65 -40.02
N ASP A 882 -25.16 -42.47 -40.63
CA ASP A 882 -24.15 -42.18 -41.66
C ASP A 882 -23.39 -40.90 -41.33
N ASP A 883 -22.25 -41.06 -40.65
CA ASP A 883 -21.27 -40.00 -40.34
C ASP A 883 -20.85 -39.22 -41.58
N THR A 884 -20.80 -39.85 -42.77
CA THR A 884 -20.41 -39.22 -44.04
C THR A 884 -21.46 -38.20 -44.47
N ILE A 885 -22.75 -38.57 -44.46
CA ILE A 885 -23.86 -37.65 -44.78
C ILE A 885 -23.90 -36.50 -43.77
N LEU A 886 -23.78 -36.81 -42.47
CA LEU A 886 -23.83 -35.80 -41.41
C LEU A 886 -22.65 -34.81 -41.50
N ASN A 887 -21.44 -35.29 -41.78
CA ASN A 887 -20.28 -34.45 -42.03
C ASN A 887 -20.44 -33.60 -43.30
N THR A 888 -20.92 -34.18 -44.41
CA THR A 888 -21.20 -33.42 -45.64
C THR A 888 -22.26 -32.33 -45.40
N LEU A 889 -23.29 -32.58 -44.56
CA LEU A 889 -24.26 -31.54 -44.17
C LEU A 889 -23.62 -30.42 -43.33
N PHE A 890 -22.68 -30.75 -42.45
CA PHE A 890 -21.93 -29.75 -41.67
C PHE A 890 -21.02 -28.90 -42.56
N TYR A 891 -20.14 -29.53 -43.35
CA TYR A 891 -19.23 -28.83 -44.27
C TYR A 891 -19.98 -27.98 -45.31
N ASN A 892 -21.05 -28.50 -45.92
CA ASN A 892 -21.86 -27.73 -46.88
C ASN A 892 -22.68 -26.58 -46.25
N SER A 893 -22.68 -26.45 -44.91
CA SER A 893 -23.29 -25.33 -44.19
C SER A 893 -22.25 -24.37 -43.60
N ALA A 894 -21.03 -24.85 -43.33
CA ALA A 894 -19.88 -24.05 -42.93
C ALA A 894 -19.20 -23.32 -44.10
N ASN A 895 -18.99 -24.03 -45.22
CA ASN A 895 -18.21 -23.54 -46.37
C ASN A 895 -18.86 -22.33 -47.09
N SER A 896 -20.15 -22.06 -46.88
CA SER A 896 -20.85 -20.93 -47.48
C SER A 896 -20.51 -19.56 -46.88
N ILE A 897 -19.74 -19.50 -45.78
CA ILE A 897 -19.35 -18.23 -45.13
C ILE A 897 -17.81 -18.04 -45.05
N PHE A 898 -17.02 -19.12 -45.06
CA PHE A 898 -15.55 -19.06 -44.88
C PHE A 898 -14.75 -19.15 -46.21
N GLN A 899 -15.33 -18.68 -47.31
CA GLN A 899 -14.93 -19.02 -48.69
C GLN A 899 -13.62 -18.35 -49.22
N ASN A 900 -12.66 -17.97 -48.35
CA ASN A 900 -11.34 -17.47 -48.78
C ASN A 900 -10.17 -17.77 -47.79
N ASP A 901 -10.40 -17.79 -46.47
CA ASP A 901 -9.28 -17.82 -45.49
C ASP A 901 -9.09 -19.16 -44.74
N ALA A 902 -10.05 -20.08 -44.79
CA ALA A 902 -10.04 -21.26 -43.90
C ALA A 902 -8.99 -22.33 -44.24
N ASP A 903 -8.69 -22.53 -45.53
CA ASP A 903 -7.90 -23.69 -46.02
C ASP A 903 -6.42 -23.67 -45.58
N ASN A 904 -5.89 -22.52 -45.16
CA ASN A 904 -4.46 -22.38 -44.81
C ASN A 904 -4.13 -22.57 -43.33
N TYR A 905 -5.09 -22.45 -42.40
CA TYR A 905 -4.78 -22.25 -40.97
C TYR A 905 -5.38 -23.28 -40.01
N PHE A 906 -6.57 -23.83 -40.29
CA PHE A 906 -7.18 -24.87 -39.43
C PHE A 906 -7.68 -26.07 -40.23
N ASN A 907 -6.84 -27.10 -40.28
CA ASN A 907 -7.25 -28.40 -40.81
C ASN A 907 -8.25 -29.05 -39.85
N PHE A 908 -9.55 -29.09 -40.23
CA PHE A 908 -10.65 -29.66 -39.46
C PHE A 908 -10.57 -31.20 -39.40
N ASN A 909 -9.53 -31.71 -38.76
CA ASN A 909 -9.23 -33.13 -38.66
C ASN A 909 -10.27 -33.87 -37.80
N CYS A 910 -11.30 -34.36 -38.49
CA CYS A 910 -12.33 -35.28 -38.01
C CYS A 910 -13.29 -34.72 -36.94
N VAL A 911 -14.18 -33.81 -37.40
CA VAL A 911 -15.56 -33.85 -36.90
C VAL A 911 -16.09 -35.26 -37.14
N SER A 912 -16.54 -35.94 -36.09
CA SER A 912 -17.06 -37.30 -36.11
C SER A 912 -18.28 -37.37 -35.21
N LEU A 913 -19.45 -37.54 -35.83
CA LEU A 913 -20.77 -37.36 -35.20
C LEU A 913 -21.26 -38.67 -34.56
N GLN A 914 -20.42 -39.23 -33.67
CA GLN A 914 -20.61 -40.56 -33.10
C GLN A 914 -21.93 -40.71 -32.33
N TYR A 915 -22.78 -41.61 -32.82
CA TYR A 915 -23.97 -42.10 -32.13
C TYR A 915 -23.60 -43.13 -31.04
N ASP A 916 -24.27 -43.07 -29.88
CA ASP A 916 -24.07 -44.04 -28.79
C ASP A 916 -24.97 -45.27 -28.98
N LEU A 917 -24.39 -46.33 -29.56
CA LEU A 917 -25.11 -47.53 -30.02
C LEU A 917 -25.74 -48.37 -28.89
N ASN A 918 -25.51 -48.03 -27.62
CA ASN A 918 -25.95 -48.84 -26.48
C ASN A 918 -27.46 -48.70 -26.21
N ASN A 919 -28.08 -47.54 -26.47
CA ASN A 919 -29.52 -47.33 -26.26
C ASN A 919 -30.37 -47.83 -27.45
N LYS A 920 -30.42 -49.15 -27.62
CA LYS A 920 -31.31 -49.83 -28.60
C LYS A 920 -32.82 -49.75 -28.29
N ALA A 921 -33.22 -49.01 -27.26
CA ALA A 921 -34.55 -49.10 -26.66
C ALA A 921 -35.21 -47.73 -26.37
N GLU A 922 -35.02 -46.73 -27.24
CA GLU A 922 -35.80 -45.49 -27.13
C GLU A 922 -36.14 -44.90 -28.50
N THR A 923 -37.43 -44.85 -28.84
CA THR A 923 -37.95 -44.16 -30.03
C THR A 923 -38.01 -42.65 -29.78
N SER A 924 -36.91 -42.07 -29.33
CA SER A 924 -36.76 -40.63 -29.16
C SER A 924 -36.74 -39.97 -30.53
N LYS A 925 -37.72 -39.10 -30.80
CA LYS A 925 -37.65 -38.19 -31.95
C LYS A 925 -36.62 -37.07 -31.73
N LEU A 926 -36.16 -36.86 -30.50
CA LEU A 926 -35.22 -35.81 -30.11
C LEU A 926 -33.76 -36.27 -30.27
N ILE A 927 -32.93 -35.39 -30.81
CA ILE A 927 -31.47 -35.57 -30.92
C ILE A 927 -30.85 -35.64 -29.52
N SER A 928 -30.23 -36.77 -29.16
CA SER A 928 -29.60 -36.99 -27.85
C SER A 928 -28.09 -37.28 -27.91
N SER A 929 -27.55 -37.66 -29.07
CA SER A 929 -26.21 -38.25 -29.20
C SER A 929 -25.21 -37.48 -30.07
N ILE A 930 -25.65 -36.48 -30.84
CA ILE A 930 -24.81 -35.73 -31.79
C ILE A 930 -23.73 -34.92 -31.06
N LYS A 931 -22.46 -35.25 -31.30
CA LYS A 931 -21.28 -34.59 -30.71
C LYS A 931 -20.34 -34.05 -31.78
N LEU A 932 -19.86 -32.83 -31.61
CA LEU A 932 -18.75 -32.27 -32.39
C LEU A 932 -17.42 -32.69 -31.77
N ARG A 933 -16.44 -33.07 -32.60
CA ARG A 933 -15.06 -33.33 -32.16
C ARG A 933 -14.10 -32.44 -32.93
N ILE A 934 -13.12 -31.90 -32.22
CA ILE A 934 -12.11 -30.99 -32.74
C ILE A 934 -10.76 -31.38 -32.15
N ASN A 935 -9.74 -31.45 -32.99
CA ASN A 935 -8.38 -31.78 -32.58
C ASN A 935 -7.52 -30.51 -32.53
N VAL A 936 -7.62 -29.76 -31.43
CA VAL A 936 -6.77 -28.59 -31.19
C VAL A 936 -5.32 -29.06 -30.99
N LYS A 937 -4.41 -28.55 -31.81
CA LYS A 937 -2.96 -28.84 -31.72
C LYS A 937 -2.26 -27.91 -30.75
N TRP A 938 -1.05 -28.29 -30.34
CA TRP A 938 -0.10 -27.39 -29.68
C TRP A 938 0.27 -26.22 -30.63
N PRO A 939 0.37 -24.97 -30.14
CA PRO A 939 0.32 -24.55 -28.73
C PRO A 939 -1.07 -24.26 -28.16
N LEU A 940 -2.11 -24.12 -28.99
CA LEU A 940 -3.46 -23.72 -28.51
C LEU A 940 -4.08 -24.71 -27.50
N ASN A 941 -3.67 -25.98 -27.54
CA ASN A 941 -4.12 -27.02 -26.61
C ASN A 941 -3.65 -26.84 -25.15
N ILE A 942 -2.80 -25.84 -24.88
CA ILE A 942 -2.46 -25.37 -23.53
C ILE A 942 -3.64 -24.62 -22.90
N ILE A 943 -4.44 -23.94 -23.73
CA ILE A 943 -5.55 -23.06 -23.31
C ILE A 943 -6.91 -23.74 -23.45
N VAL A 944 -7.14 -24.49 -24.55
CA VAL A 944 -8.39 -25.25 -24.76
C VAL A 944 -8.07 -26.73 -24.80
N THR A 945 -8.43 -27.46 -23.74
CA THR A 945 -8.13 -28.89 -23.58
C THR A 945 -9.27 -29.76 -24.13
N LYS A 946 -9.04 -31.08 -24.16
CA LYS A 946 -10.08 -32.05 -24.57
C LYS A 946 -11.27 -32.08 -23.60
N ALA A 947 -11.06 -31.80 -22.31
CA ALA A 947 -12.12 -31.81 -21.30
C ALA A 947 -13.09 -30.63 -21.48
N ASP A 948 -12.59 -29.46 -21.89
CA ASP A 948 -13.42 -28.27 -22.14
C ASP A 948 -14.41 -28.53 -23.29
N PHE A 949 -13.99 -29.28 -24.31
CA PHE A 949 -14.89 -29.72 -25.39
C PHE A 949 -15.97 -30.70 -24.94
N GLU A 950 -15.83 -31.41 -23.81
CA GLU A 950 -16.92 -32.23 -23.27
C GLU A 950 -18.05 -31.33 -22.73
N ILE A 951 -17.70 -30.22 -22.06
CA ILE A 951 -18.64 -29.21 -21.58
C ILE A 951 -19.31 -28.49 -22.75
N TYR A 952 -18.53 -28.05 -23.75
CA TYR A 952 -19.08 -27.42 -24.95
C TYR A 952 -20.04 -28.35 -25.73
N ASN A 953 -19.79 -29.66 -25.74
CA ASN A 953 -20.70 -30.64 -26.36
C ASN A 953 -22.03 -30.79 -25.60
N GLN A 954 -22.04 -30.72 -24.26
CA GLN A 954 -23.28 -30.75 -23.48
C GLN A 954 -24.16 -29.52 -23.82
N ILE A 955 -23.54 -28.34 -23.91
CA ILE A 955 -24.19 -27.09 -24.32
C ILE A 955 -24.78 -27.21 -25.73
N PHE A 956 -23.97 -27.65 -26.70
CA PHE A 956 -24.37 -27.80 -28.10
C PHE A 956 -25.56 -28.75 -28.27
N LEU A 957 -25.57 -29.89 -27.57
CA LEU A 957 -26.69 -30.84 -27.55
C LEU A 957 -27.99 -30.20 -27.04
N PHE A 958 -27.92 -29.49 -25.91
CA PHE A 958 -29.07 -28.82 -25.30
C PHE A 958 -29.67 -27.74 -26.21
N LEU A 959 -28.84 -26.89 -26.83
CA LEU A 959 -29.29 -25.88 -27.79
C LEU A 959 -29.92 -26.51 -29.04
N LEU A 960 -29.34 -27.62 -29.54
CA LEU A 960 -29.86 -28.34 -30.71
C LEU A 960 -31.24 -28.97 -30.44
N GLN A 961 -31.46 -29.50 -29.22
CA GLN A 961 -32.76 -30.00 -28.77
C GLN A 961 -33.82 -28.89 -28.71
N ILE A 962 -33.51 -27.73 -28.10
CA ILE A 962 -34.43 -26.57 -28.06
C ILE A 962 -34.81 -26.13 -29.48
N LYS A 963 -33.83 -26.05 -30.38
CA LYS A 963 -34.04 -25.64 -31.77
C LYS A 963 -34.87 -26.67 -32.55
N GLN A 964 -34.74 -27.96 -32.25
CA GLN A 964 -35.58 -29.02 -32.81
C GLN A 964 -37.03 -28.89 -32.34
N VAL A 965 -37.27 -28.77 -31.04
CA VAL A 965 -38.64 -28.61 -30.48
C VAL A 965 -39.32 -27.36 -31.06
N LYS A 966 -38.59 -26.26 -31.22
CA LYS A 966 -39.08 -25.04 -31.88
C LYS A 966 -39.50 -25.31 -33.33
N ASN A 967 -38.60 -25.88 -34.15
CA ASN A 967 -38.86 -26.24 -35.54
C ASN A 967 -40.10 -27.14 -35.70
N ASP A 968 -40.23 -28.15 -34.84
CA ASP A 968 -41.33 -29.13 -34.90
C ASP A 968 -42.67 -28.51 -34.46
N LEU A 969 -42.67 -27.57 -33.52
CA LEU A 969 -43.87 -26.79 -33.15
C LEU A 969 -44.26 -25.77 -34.22
N GLU A 970 -43.29 -25.07 -34.81
CA GLU A 970 -43.53 -24.06 -35.85
C GLU A 970 -44.12 -24.70 -37.11
N ARG A 971 -43.59 -25.85 -37.54
CA ARG A 971 -44.03 -26.57 -38.75
C ARG A 971 -45.37 -27.32 -38.65
N LEU A 972 -46.04 -27.31 -37.49
CA LEU A 972 -47.42 -27.78 -37.38
C LEU A 972 -48.38 -26.75 -38.02
N GLU A 973 -48.72 -26.97 -39.29
CA GLU A 973 -49.69 -26.15 -40.00
C GLU A 973 -51.14 -26.40 -39.56
N LYS A 974 -52.02 -25.46 -39.90
CA LYS A 974 -53.47 -25.60 -39.68
C LYS A 974 -54.06 -26.76 -40.50
N THR A 975 -53.51 -26.98 -41.69
CA THR A 975 -53.84 -28.04 -42.66
C THR A 975 -53.63 -29.46 -42.14
N ASP A 976 -52.65 -29.67 -41.25
CA ASP A 976 -52.42 -30.96 -40.57
C ASP A 976 -53.49 -31.27 -39.50
N LEU A 977 -54.31 -30.29 -39.13
CA LEU A 977 -55.38 -30.39 -38.12
C LEU A 977 -56.79 -30.18 -38.70
N ASP A 978 -56.91 -29.73 -39.96
CA ASP A 978 -58.20 -29.47 -40.63
C ASP A 978 -58.81 -30.77 -41.21
N LEU A 979 -59.87 -31.25 -40.55
CA LEU A 979 -60.56 -32.51 -40.87
C LEU A 979 -61.14 -32.58 -42.30
N GLU A 980 -61.42 -31.46 -42.95
CA GLU A 980 -61.97 -31.46 -44.32
C GLU A 980 -61.00 -32.07 -45.35
N ILE A 981 -59.69 -31.93 -45.16
CA ILE A 981 -58.69 -32.48 -46.09
C ILE A 981 -58.65 -34.01 -46.02
N PHE A 982 -58.78 -34.56 -44.81
CA PHE A 982 -58.87 -36.02 -44.58
C PHE A 982 -60.14 -36.64 -45.19
N SER A 983 -61.20 -35.86 -45.44
CA SER A 983 -62.41 -36.37 -46.12
C SER A 983 -62.21 -36.64 -47.62
N LYS A 984 -61.21 -36.04 -48.27
CA LYS A 984 -61.04 -36.04 -49.73
C LYS A 984 -59.86 -36.87 -50.26
N LYS A 985 -58.92 -37.30 -49.41
CA LYS A 985 -57.89 -38.29 -49.80
C LYS A 985 -58.37 -39.71 -49.43
N LYS A 986 -58.25 -40.67 -50.36
CA LYS A 986 -58.50 -42.09 -50.09
C LYS A 986 -57.41 -42.68 -49.17
N VAL A 987 -57.54 -42.46 -47.87
CA VAL A 987 -56.79 -43.21 -46.86
C VAL A 987 -57.49 -44.57 -46.65
N PRO A 988 -56.77 -45.70 -46.54
CA PRO A 988 -57.38 -46.99 -46.20
C PRO A 988 -58.13 -46.94 -44.86
N LYS A 989 -59.21 -47.71 -44.72
CA LYS A 989 -59.98 -47.81 -43.47
C LYS A 989 -59.22 -48.62 -42.41
N SER A 990 -58.20 -48.03 -41.80
CA SER A 990 -57.68 -48.47 -40.49
C SER A 990 -58.50 -47.83 -39.36
N SER A 991 -58.70 -48.58 -38.27
CA SER A 991 -59.79 -48.36 -37.33
C SER A 991 -59.42 -47.45 -36.15
N LEU A 992 -59.23 -46.14 -36.38
CA LEU A 992 -59.10 -45.16 -35.29
C LEU A 992 -59.45 -43.70 -35.64
N LEU A 993 -60.37 -43.48 -36.59
CA LEU A 993 -60.95 -42.14 -36.86
C LEU A 993 -61.95 -41.72 -35.76
N ILE A 994 -61.43 -41.27 -34.63
CA ILE A 994 -62.21 -40.55 -33.61
C ILE A 994 -62.69 -39.23 -34.23
N LYS A 995 -64.01 -38.97 -34.18
CA LYS A 995 -64.58 -37.66 -34.50
C LYS A 995 -64.23 -36.67 -33.39
N TYR A 996 -63.11 -35.97 -33.53
CA TYR A 996 -62.81 -34.81 -32.71
C TYR A 996 -63.80 -33.69 -33.03
N ASP A 997 -64.35 -33.06 -31.99
CA ASP A 997 -65.18 -31.87 -32.14
C ASP A 997 -64.31 -30.64 -32.47
N GLU A 998 -64.92 -29.63 -33.08
CA GLU A 998 -64.21 -28.41 -33.46
C GLU A 998 -63.58 -27.70 -32.24
N ALA A 999 -64.20 -27.84 -31.06
CA ALA A 999 -63.65 -27.34 -29.81
C ALA A 999 -62.36 -28.07 -29.38
N SER A 1000 -62.17 -29.36 -29.68
CA SER A 1000 -60.90 -30.06 -29.43
C SER A 1000 -59.80 -29.60 -30.38
N VAL A 1001 -60.10 -29.39 -31.68
CA VAL A 1001 -59.13 -28.84 -32.64
C VAL A 1001 -58.70 -27.43 -32.23
N ARG A 1002 -59.66 -26.56 -31.86
CA ARG A 1002 -59.37 -25.22 -31.31
C ARG A 1002 -58.56 -25.28 -30.00
N ARG A 1003 -58.82 -26.25 -29.11
CA ARG A 1003 -58.03 -26.49 -27.89
C ARG A 1003 -56.59 -26.93 -28.20
N MET A 1004 -56.38 -27.81 -29.18
CA MET A 1004 -55.02 -28.21 -29.62
C MET A 1004 -54.22 -27.02 -30.16
N TYR A 1005 -54.84 -26.11 -30.91
CA TYR A 1005 -54.18 -24.89 -31.39
C TYR A 1005 -53.76 -23.97 -30.23
N LEU A 1006 -54.63 -23.78 -29.22
CA LEU A 1006 -54.30 -23.02 -28.00
C LEU A 1006 -53.14 -23.67 -27.21
N ILE A 1007 -53.07 -25.00 -27.16
CA ILE A 1007 -51.98 -25.75 -26.54
C ILE A 1007 -50.66 -25.55 -27.32
N ARG A 1008 -50.67 -25.66 -28.65
CA ARG A 1008 -49.51 -25.36 -29.52
C ARG A 1008 -48.97 -23.95 -29.25
N MET A 1009 -49.84 -22.94 -29.22
CA MET A 1009 -49.43 -21.54 -28.97
C MET A 1009 -48.80 -21.36 -27.58
N LYS A 1010 -49.31 -22.04 -26.54
CA LYS A 1010 -48.69 -22.01 -25.20
C LYS A 1010 -47.29 -22.64 -25.18
N PHE A 1011 -47.12 -23.81 -25.80
CA PHE A 1011 -45.80 -24.46 -25.90
C PHE A 1011 -44.82 -23.64 -26.74
N LEU A 1012 -45.24 -23.10 -27.88
CA LEU A 1012 -44.38 -22.27 -28.73
C LEU A 1012 -43.96 -20.98 -28.02
N ASN A 1013 -44.84 -20.36 -27.23
CA ASN A 1013 -44.48 -19.22 -26.37
C ASN A 1013 -43.47 -19.61 -25.29
N PHE A 1014 -43.65 -20.74 -24.60
CA PHE A 1014 -42.69 -21.24 -23.61
C PHE A 1014 -41.30 -21.50 -24.22
N ILE A 1015 -41.25 -22.20 -25.36
CA ILE A 1015 -39.99 -22.54 -26.04
C ILE A 1015 -39.30 -21.29 -26.61
N ASN A 1016 -40.04 -20.33 -27.17
CA ASN A 1016 -39.46 -19.05 -27.59
C ASN A 1016 -38.93 -18.23 -26.40
N ASN A 1017 -39.64 -18.17 -25.28
CA ASN A 1017 -39.15 -17.46 -24.09
C ASN A 1017 -37.89 -18.14 -23.50
N ALA A 1018 -37.82 -19.47 -23.50
CA ALA A 1018 -36.61 -20.20 -23.08
C ALA A 1018 -35.43 -19.97 -24.05
N HIS A 1019 -35.68 -20.03 -25.36
CA HIS A 1019 -34.67 -19.79 -26.39
C HIS A 1019 -34.14 -18.36 -26.36
N ASN A 1020 -35.02 -17.37 -26.22
CA ASN A 1020 -34.65 -15.96 -26.10
C ASN A 1020 -33.90 -15.70 -24.79
N LEU A 1021 -34.36 -16.22 -23.64
CA LEU A 1021 -33.66 -16.07 -22.36
C LEU A 1021 -32.19 -16.57 -22.43
N ILE A 1022 -31.94 -17.69 -23.10
CA ILE A 1022 -30.60 -18.23 -23.30
C ILE A 1022 -29.79 -17.34 -24.27
N GLY A 1023 -30.38 -16.97 -25.41
CA GLY A 1023 -29.72 -16.14 -26.43
C GLY A 1023 -29.40 -14.72 -25.96
N ASP A 1024 -30.31 -14.07 -25.25
CA ASP A 1024 -30.16 -12.70 -24.74
C ASP A 1024 -29.11 -12.65 -23.62
N GLN A 1025 -29.13 -13.61 -22.68
CA GLN A 1025 -28.10 -13.68 -21.63
C GLN A 1025 -26.70 -13.96 -22.21
N TRP A 1026 -26.58 -14.86 -23.18
CA TRP A 1026 -25.27 -15.22 -23.74
C TRP A 1026 -24.71 -14.16 -24.71
N SER A 1027 -25.58 -13.45 -25.43
CA SER A 1027 -25.15 -12.35 -26.32
C SER A 1027 -24.73 -11.10 -25.54
N HIS A 1028 -25.47 -10.70 -24.48
CA HIS A 1028 -25.15 -9.48 -23.73
C HIS A 1028 -24.07 -9.65 -22.65
N SER A 1029 -23.94 -10.83 -22.00
CA SER A 1029 -23.09 -10.91 -20.79
C SER A 1029 -21.64 -11.36 -21.03
N TYR A 1030 -21.29 -11.94 -22.19
CA TYR A 1030 -19.99 -12.60 -22.38
C TYR A 1030 -19.05 -11.96 -23.41
N VAL A 1031 -19.54 -11.42 -24.53
CA VAL A 1031 -18.63 -11.01 -25.64
C VAL A 1031 -17.78 -9.78 -25.27
N THR A 1032 -18.37 -8.73 -24.71
CA THR A 1032 -17.62 -7.60 -24.16
C THR A 1032 -16.84 -8.00 -22.92
N SER A 1033 -17.51 -8.60 -21.92
CA SER A 1033 -16.89 -8.88 -20.62
C SER A 1033 -15.67 -9.81 -20.68
N PHE A 1034 -15.65 -10.80 -21.58
CA PHE A 1034 -14.53 -11.75 -21.68
C PHE A 1034 -13.34 -11.17 -22.45
N VAL A 1035 -13.57 -10.37 -23.49
CA VAL A 1035 -12.49 -9.70 -24.24
C VAL A 1035 -11.88 -8.55 -23.44
N GLU A 1036 -12.69 -7.79 -22.71
CA GLU A 1036 -12.26 -6.60 -21.96
C GLU A 1036 -11.70 -6.90 -20.55
N ARG A 1037 -12.00 -8.07 -19.93
CA ARG A 1037 -11.56 -8.37 -18.55
C ARG A 1037 -10.52 -9.48 -18.40
N LYS A 1038 -10.27 -10.29 -19.43
CA LYS A 1038 -9.37 -11.46 -19.37
C LYS A 1038 -8.17 -11.39 -20.32
N SER A 1039 -7.86 -10.18 -20.80
CA SER A 1039 -6.65 -9.85 -21.55
C SER A 1039 -5.49 -9.33 -20.66
N CYS A 1040 -5.72 -9.19 -19.34
CA CYS A 1040 -4.76 -8.67 -18.36
C CYS A 1040 -4.71 -9.47 -17.02
N GLU A 1041 -5.20 -10.72 -16.99
CA GLU A 1041 -5.04 -11.68 -15.87
C GLU A 1041 -4.38 -12.98 -16.35
#